data_AF-A0A6C2UWJ4-F1
#
_entry.id   AF-A0A6C2UWJ4-F1
#
_cell.length_a   1.000
_cell.length_b   1.000
_cell.length_c   1.000
_cell.angle_alpha   90.00
_cell.angle_beta   90.00
_cell.angle_gamma   90.00
#
_symmetry.space_group_name_H-M   'P 1'
#
loop_
_entity.id
_entity.type
_entity.pdbx_description
1 polymer ?
#
loop_
_entity_poly.entity_id
_entity_poly.type
_entity_poly.pdbx_seq_one_letter_code
_entity_poly.pdbx_strand_id
1 'polypeptide(L)'
;MTFRVTRSMRQLHNSSRKSGQIGISTGVLMAFMLSLVITFPAMAVDLTDLGGFAVSDLRCEDLVDPIGIDILKPRLSWRMLSGENGATQSAYHVLVATSPGLLKEGSADLWDSGKVNTNQSQHIMYAGKNRSRGIPHYWTVRIWNEKGDVSSWGSSAVWTLFNMTSNKDWQAKWITDGSSSPWLRHSAELTVPPERAYIYVNALGYFQLFINGKRVGNDEFAPHVGQYNKRTFCITYDVTKYLKQGSNAIGFWMGSGWNQGGAGLKTAPSVRAQLEMVDANREITTLITDDTWRAKASSLAYRGKWKTNNYGGEVHTASQDQPDWANSDFDDSAWPRAKLAKVADTPVSSEMLQRNRVIETITPVKVTNLTNTTWLVDMGKAMTGTFEITFPKAAKGHKVSMQFGDSYTPDKNGGISRLNSFRQASEYICRGNGVEMLKNRFNYASCRYILIRNAPEGRLTTEDIKGYFITTDLPKASTFNCSDETLNGIYTMVDHTLRCLMLGGYQVDCHSRERNGYGGDGQSSLDTTLCFLRSDAFYRKWTRDWLDGQRNDGGFTYTSPASGHGGGPFWCGFLTAATLKHYHHYGDISLVRRNYPAIKKWFELAQSKTVNDLQQKFCGGWYLGDWASPKGVDDKGNAEVFIHAYMSYALEQAAKLANALGEIADARMFRERAAARNVATHSKFFDPKGRKYGSGDQVTYVIPLMAGVVPDELHDEVFDGFEETLIEKNKGHLSTGLSGTYMMIQYLQSIDRDDLIYSFASKRTYPSWGYMIENGATATWEYWDGKLSRIHNCYNNIGSWFIEGLAGIRPDPKKPGFQNAVIKPAFIKELRYVNGSHDSVYGRIESNWKRQGDAIIMTVKIPANSTATVYVPAAVPGDVTVNGLAIKKAEHVTFRRMERNRAIIHVGAGSYEFLCRQHQ
;
A
#
# COMPACT_ATOMS: atom_id res chain seq x y z
N MET A 1 49.09 -28.51 -30.40
CA MET A 1 48.50 -29.10 -29.17
C MET A 1 47.02 -28.75 -29.20
N THR A 2 46.09 -29.50 -29.84
CA THR A 2 45.94 -30.97 -30.01
C THR A 2 45.97 -31.71 -28.67
N PHE A 3 45.02 -32.56 -28.26
CA PHE A 3 43.83 -33.19 -28.87
C PHE A 3 42.64 -33.21 -27.84
N ARG A 4 41.45 -33.86 -27.95
CA ARG A 4 40.88 -34.92 -28.84
C ARG A 4 39.33 -34.93 -28.75
N VAL A 5 38.59 -35.09 -29.85
CA VAL A 5 37.21 -35.67 -29.87
C VAL A 5 37.06 -36.54 -31.13
N THR A 6 36.53 -37.75 -30.98
CA THR A 6 36.23 -38.73 -32.04
C THR A 6 34.71 -38.97 -32.08
N ARG A 7 33.95 -38.81 -33.18
CA ARG A 7 34.00 -39.34 -34.56
C ARG A 7 33.22 -40.67 -34.76
N SER A 8 32.05 -40.59 -35.39
CA SER A 8 31.56 -41.47 -36.48
C SER A 8 30.50 -40.66 -37.27
N MET A 9 30.61 -40.43 -38.60
CA MET A 9 30.40 -41.33 -39.76
C MET A 9 28.92 -41.77 -39.89
N ARG A 10 28.23 -41.68 -41.04
CA ARG A 10 28.58 -41.62 -42.50
C ARG A 10 27.49 -40.83 -43.29
N GLN A 11 27.81 -40.03 -44.33
CA GLN A 11 27.67 -40.33 -45.80
C GLN A 11 26.22 -40.65 -46.29
N LEU A 12 25.69 -40.19 -47.44
CA LEU A 12 26.29 -39.87 -48.76
C LEU A 12 25.34 -39.01 -49.67
N HIS A 13 25.94 -38.13 -50.50
CA HIS A 13 25.61 -37.75 -51.91
C HIS A 13 24.23 -37.19 -52.40
N ASN A 14 24.31 -36.02 -53.10
CA ASN A 14 24.03 -35.74 -54.54
C ASN A 14 22.69 -36.17 -55.21
N SER A 15 22.08 -35.44 -56.16
CA SER A 15 22.44 -34.18 -56.87
C SER A 15 21.31 -33.59 -57.75
N SER A 16 21.50 -32.32 -58.17
CA SER A 16 21.13 -31.71 -59.47
C SER A 16 19.68 -31.30 -59.85
N ARG A 17 19.51 -29.97 -59.98
CA ARG A 17 18.93 -29.20 -61.12
C ARG A 17 17.77 -29.80 -61.96
N LYS A 18 16.67 -29.03 -62.07
CA LYS A 18 16.36 -28.25 -63.30
C LYS A 18 15.29 -27.16 -63.08
N SER A 19 15.26 -26.23 -64.01
CA SER A 19 14.46 -24.98 -64.05
C SER A 19 13.04 -25.17 -64.60
N GLY A 20 12.09 -24.37 -64.11
CA GLY A 20 10.75 -24.16 -64.68
C GLY A 20 10.17 -22.84 -64.15
N GLN A 21 9.45 -22.09 -64.98
CA GLN A 21 9.17 -20.67 -64.78
C GLN A 21 7.65 -20.39 -64.69
N ILE A 22 7.29 -19.24 -64.09
CA ILE A 22 5.96 -18.57 -64.14
C ILE A 22 4.88 -19.13 -63.17
N GLY A 23 4.29 -18.23 -62.37
CA GLY A 23 3.15 -18.53 -61.49
C GLY A 23 3.00 -17.59 -60.28
N ILE A 24 2.93 -16.26 -60.48
CA ILE A 24 2.74 -15.29 -59.40
C ILE A 24 1.25 -14.97 -59.23
N SER A 25 0.64 -15.39 -58.11
CA SER A 25 -0.49 -14.68 -57.48
C SER A 25 -0.81 -15.23 -56.09
N THR A 26 -1.12 -14.33 -55.14
CA THR A 26 -1.78 -14.55 -53.83
C THR A 26 -1.20 -15.64 -52.89
N GLY A 27 -0.75 -15.37 -51.66
CA GLY A 27 -0.87 -14.16 -50.84
C GLY A 27 -1.63 -14.40 -49.54
N VAL A 28 -1.15 -15.29 -48.67
CA VAL A 28 -1.63 -15.43 -47.28
C VAL A 28 -0.40 -15.57 -46.37
N LEU A 29 -0.03 -14.48 -45.69
CA LEU A 29 1.02 -14.49 -44.68
C LEU A 29 0.37 -14.66 -43.29
N MET A 30 0.94 -15.54 -42.46
CA MET A 30 0.54 -15.67 -41.05
C MET A 30 0.73 -14.34 -40.30
N ALA A 31 -0.37 -13.74 -39.86
CA ALA A 31 -0.34 -12.60 -38.96
C ALA A 31 -0.19 -13.07 -37.51
N PHE A 32 1.02 -13.00 -36.95
CA PHE A 32 1.20 -12.97 -35.51
C PHE A 32 0.57 -11.69 -34.96
N MET A 33 -0.53 -11.80 -34.21
CA MET A 33 -1.01 -10.69 -33.39
C MET A 33 -0.06 -10.49 -32.20
N LEU A 34 0.95 -9.63 -32.36
CA LEU A 34 1.54 -8.98 -31.20
C LEU A 34 0.46 -8.12 -30.54
N SER A 35 0.17 -8.37 -29.27
CA SER A 35 -0.57 -7.45 -28.43
C SER A 35 0.23 -6.16 -28.29
N LEU A 36 -0.20 -5.12 -29.02
CA LEU A 36 0.40 -3.79 -29.00
C LEU A 36 0.15 -3.14 -27.63
N VAL A 37 1.05 -3.41 -26.67
CA VAL A 37 1.14 -2.60 -25.47
C VAL A 37 1.60 -1.22 -25.93
N ILE A 38 0.68 -0.26 -25.95
CA ILE A 38 1.02 1.15 -26.11
C ILE A 38 1.62 1.61 -24.78
N THR A 39 2.84 1.16 -24.51
CA THR A 39 3.79 2.00 -23.78
C THR A 39 3.95 3.25 -24.64
N PHE A 40 3.29 4.34 -24.27
CA PHE A 40 3.84 5.64 -24.63
C PHE A 40 5.29 5.62 -24.15
N PRO A 41 6.29 5.76 -25.02
CA PRO A 41 7.57 6.20 -24.53
C PRO A 41 7.29 7.54 -23.89
N ALA A 42 7.47 7.63 -22.57
CA ALA A 42 7.70 8.92 -21.97
C ALA A 42 8.93 9.46 -22.72
N MET A 43 8.72 10.41 -23.63
CA MET A 43 9.80 11.26 -24.09
C MET A 43 10.22 12.05 -22.85
N ALA A 44 11.16 11.45 -22.12
CA ALA A 44 12.13 12.20 -21.34
C ALA A 44 12.88 13.05 -22.36
N VAL A 45 12.29 14.22 -22.66
CA VAL A 45 13.08 15.36 -23.09
C VAL A 45 14.08 15.53 -21.98
N ASP A 46 15.36 15.37 -22.31
CA ASP A 46 16.44 15.55 -21.36
C ASP A 46 16.59 17.06 -21.11
N LEU A 47 15.67 17.59 -20.29
CA LEU A 47 15.59 19.00 -19.88
C LEU A 47 16.83 19.44 -19.06
N THR A 48 17.75 18.50 -18.80
CA THR A 48 19.01 18.72 -18.08
C THR A 48 20.00 19.58 -18.87
N ASP A 49 19.92 19.62 -20.20
CA ASP A 49 20.91 20.25 -21.09
C ASP A 49 20.58 21.72 -21.47
N LEU A 50 19.49 22.30 -20.93
CA LEU A 50 18.98 23.63 -21.34
C LEU A 50 18.63 24.59 -20.19
N GLY A 51 19.21 24.40 -18.99
CA GLY A 51 19.15 25.39 -17.89
C GLY A 51 17.76 25.82 -17.42
N GLY A 52 16.71 25.05 -17.77
CA GLY A 52 15.32 25.41 -17.57
C GLY A 52 14.69 24.70 -16.38
N PHE A 53 13.53 25.21 -15.95
CA PHE A 53 12.70 24.59 -14.93
C PHE A 53 11.25 24.46 -15.40
N ALA A 54 10.59 23.39 -14.96
CA ALA A 54 9.25 23.01 -15.39
C ALA A 54 8.42 22.45 -14.23
N VAL A 55 7.11 22.33 -14.44
CA VAL A 55 6.20 21.66 -13.49
C VAL A 55 5.87 20.25 -13.96
N SER A 56 5.78 19.31 -13.01
CA SER A 56 5.37 17.91 -13.25
C SER A 56 4.55 17.35 -12.08
N ASP A 57 4.04 16.12 -12.25
CA ASP A 57 3.29 15.36 -11.22
C ASP A 57 2.14 16.17 -10.57
N LEU A 58 1.33 16.82 -11.40
CA LEU A 58 0.13 17.54 -10.96
C LEU A 58 -0.84 16.55 -10.31
N ARG A 59 -1.24 16.83 -9.07
CA ARG A 59 -2.14 15.98 -8.26
C ARG A 59 -3.27 16.79 -7.64
N CYS A 60 -4.44 16.18 -7.57
CA CYS A 60 -5.60 16.68 -6.83
C CYS A 60 -5.94 15.68 -5.73
N GLU A 61 -5.95 16.11 -4.47
CA GLU A 61 -6.11 15.23 -3.30
C GLU A 61 -5.15 14.02 -3.33
N ASP A 62 -3.88 14.29 -3.66
CA ASP A 62 -2.78 13.33 -3.81
C ASP A 62 -2.91 12.33 -4.98
N LEU A 63 -4.04 12.34 -5.70
CA LEU A 63 -4.34 11.49 -6.85
C LEU A 63 -4.07 12.17 -8.20
N VAL A 64 -3.82 11.36 -9.22
CA VAL A 64 -3.73 11.80 -10.63
C VAL A 64 -5.13 11.75 -11.23
N ASP A 65 -5.52 12.86 -11.87
CA ASP A 65 -6.80 13.08 -12.57
C ASP A 65 -8.06 12.44 -11.94
N PRO A 66 -8.37 12.71 -10.65
CA PRO A 66 -9.44 12.02 -9.94
C PRO A 66 -10.84 12.42 -10.41
N ILE A 67 -11.64 11.42 -10.78
CA ILE A 67 -13.02 11.58 -11.26
C ILE A 67 -14.00 11.36 -10.09
N GLY A 68 -14.92 12.30 -9.89
CA GLY A 68 -16.04 12.19 -8.95
C GLY A 68 -15.64 12.33 -7.49
N ILE A 69 -14.82 13.33 -7.15
CA ILE A 69 -14.42 13.62 -5.76
C ILE A 69 -15.59 14.25 -4.96
N ASP A 70 -15.62 14.02 -3.65
CA ASP A 70 -16.58 14.64 -2.72
C ASP A 70 -16.02 15.86 -1.96
N ILE A 71 -14.75 16.21 -2.20
CA ILE A 71 -14.05 17.34 -1.58
C ILE A 71 -14.27 18.60 -2.41
N LEU A 72 -15.12 19.51 -1.93
CA LEU A 72 -15.49 20.77 -2.61
C LEU A 72 -14.39 21.84 -2.63
N LYS A 73 -13.30 21.68 -1.88
CA LYS A 73 -12.12 22.55 -1.94
C LYS A 73 -10.87 21.66 -1.99
N PRO A 74 -10.62 20.98 -3.12
CA PRO A 74 -9.53 20.03 -3.20
C PRO A 74 -8.17 20.70 -3.00
N ARG A 75 -7.22 19.93 -2.50
CA ARG A 75 -5.81 20.30 -2.37
C ARG A 75 -5.09 19.95 -3.67
N LEU A 76 -4.45 20.94 -4.29
CA LEU A 76 -3.65 20.79 -5.51
C LEU A 76 -2.16 20.73 -5.13
N SER A 77 -1.42 19.84 -5.77
CA SER A 77 0.02 19.63 -5.54
C SER A 77 0.77 19.47 -6.85
N TRP A 78 2.03 19.87 -6.89
CA TRP A 78 2.93 19.70 -8.03
C TRP A 78 4.40 19.63 -7.63
N ARG A 79 5.23 19.09 -8.53
CA ARG A 79 6.69 19.02 -8.41
C ARG A 79 7.35 20.03 -9.35
N MET A 80 8.43 20.65 -8.87
CA MET A 80 9.36 21.41 -9.70
C MET A 80 10.41 20.45 -10.27
N LEU A 81 10.70 20.57 -11.57
CA LEU A 81 11.86 19.95 -12.22
C LEU A 81 12.86 21.05 -12.54
N SER A 82 14.13 20.83 -12.25
CA SER A 82 15.26 21.67 -12.68
C SER A 82 16.54 20.83 -12.69
N GLY A 83 17.46 21.16 -13.60
CA GLY A 83 18.84 20.67 -13.57
C GLY A 83 19.79 21.52 -12.72
N GLU A 84 19.38 22.72 -12.32
CA GLU A 84 20.21 23.65 -11.56
C GLU A 84 20.30 23.27 -10.08
N ASN A 85 21.52 23.34 -9.52
CA ASN A 85 21.71 23.28 -8.07
C ASN A 85 21.07 24.51 -7.40
N GLY A 86 20.52 24.33 -6.21
CA GLY A 86 19.87 25.40 -5.45
C GLY A 86 18.48 25.83 -5.94
N ALA A 87 17.96 25.27 -7.05
CA ALA A 87 16.69 25.66 -7.64
C ALA A 87 15.50 25.54 -6.67
N THR A 88 14.73 26.62 -6.52
CA THR A 88 13.55 26.71 -5.63
C THR A 88 12.41 27.48 -6.29
N GLN A 89 11.18 27.21 -5.84
CA GLN A 89 10.01 28.00 -6.24
C GLN A 89 9.94 29.28 -5.38
N SER A 90 9.78 30.45 -5.99
CA SER A 90 9.49 31.71 -5.28
C SER A 90 8.00 32.08 -5.31
N ALA A 91 7.28 31.67 -6.36
CA ALA A 91 5.86 31.92 -6.53
C ALA A 91 5.20 30.88 -7.45
N TYR A 92 3.87 30.82 -7.42
CA TYR A 92 3.05 30.07 -8.37
C TYR A 92 1.90 30.92 -8.94
N HIS A 93 1.31 30.44 -10.03
CA HIS A 93 0.04 30.91 -10.56
C HIS A 93 -0.73 29.70 -11.09
N VAL A 94 -1.91 29.41 -10.50
CA VAL A 94 -2.83 28.34 -10.88
C VAL A 94 -4.02 28.92 -11.66
N LEU A 95 -4.38 28.26 -12.77
CA LEU A 95 -5.62 28.50 -13.50
C LEU A 95 -6.51 27.26 -13.44
N VAL A 96 -7.82 27.45 -13.30
CA VAL A 96 -8.84 26.39 -13.32
C VAL A 96 -10.02 26.83 -14.17
N ALA A 97 -10.46 25.96 -15.08
CA ALA A 97 -11.54 26.24 -16.01
C ALA A 97 -12.36 25.00 -16.38
N THR A 98 -13.56 25.21 -16.91
CA THR A 98 -14.47 24.15 -17.37
C THR A 98 -14.04 23.46 -18.67
N SER A 99 -13.05 24.00 -19.38
CA SER A 99 -12.46 23.38 -20.58
C SER A 99 -10.98 23.77 -20.73
N PRO A 100 -10.15 22.95 -21.42
CA PRO A 100 -8.73 23.27 -21.63
C PRO A 100 -8.52 24.57 -22.42
N GLY A 101 -9.43 24.92 -23.34
CA GLY A 101 -9.33 26.13 -24.15
C GLY A 101 -9.44 27.44 -23.35
N LEU A 102 -10.04 27.37 -22.15
CA LEU A 102 -10.20 28.47 -21.20
C LEU A 102 -9.05 28.57 -20.18
N LEU A 103 -8.06 27.67 -20.19
CA LEU A 103 -6.87 27.74 -19.31
C LEU A 103 -5.89 28.83 -19.77
N LYS A 104 -6.35 30.08 -19.71
CA LYS A 104 -5.59 31.29 -20.05
C LYS A 104 -5.95 32.38 -19.04
N GLU A 105 -4.98 33.22 -18.72
CA GLU A 105 -5.15 34.35 -17.81
C GLU A 105 -6.29 35.26 -18.28
N GLY A 106 -7.16 35.69 -17.36
CA GLY A 106 -8.37 36.45 -17.67
C GLY A 106 -9.48 35.67 -18.42
N SER A 107 -9.26 34.41 -18.81
CA SER A 107 -10.26 33.53 -19.45
C SER A 107 -10.70 32.35 -18.57
N ALA A 108 -9.93 32.01 -17.53
CA ALA A 108 -10.22 30.88 -16.64
C ALA A 108 -11.50 31.15 -15.82
N ASP A 109 -12.56 30.38 -16.09
CA ASP A 109 -13.91 30.71 -15.61
C ASP A 109 -14.21 30.25 -14.15
N LEU A 110 -13.35 29.39 -13.59
CA LEU A 110 -13.52 28.81 -12.26
C LEU A 110 -12.57 29.41 -11.22
N TRP A 111 -11.28 29.49 -11.54
CA TRP A 111 -10.26 30.11 -10.70
C TRP A 111 -9.09 30.66 -11.51
N ASP A 112 -8.63 31.83 -11.09
CA ASP A 112 -7.34 32.42 -11.43
C ASP A 112 -6.76 32.84 -10.08
N SER A 113 -5.60 32.29 -9.70
CA SER A 113 -4.99 32.61 -8.40
C SER A 113 -4.21 33.93 -8.40
N GLY A 114 -3.96 34.51 -9.58
CA GLY A 114 -2.85 35.44 -9.80
C GLY A 114 -1.50 34.84 -9.40
N LYS A 115 -0.47 35.70 -9.36
CA LYS A 115 0.85 35.32 -8.81
C LYS A 115 0.81 35.32 -7.28
N VAL A 116 0.97 34.15 -6.68
CA VAL A 116 1.06 33.95 -5.22
C VAL A 116 2.51 33.73 -4.82
N ASN A 117 3.09 34.65 -4.05
CA ASN A 117 4.50 34.60 -3.62
C ASN A 117 4.67 33.61 -2.45
N THR A 118 5.01 32.36 -2.77
CA THR A 118 5.34 31.30 -1.81
C THR A 118 6.11 30.17 -2.50
N ASN A 119 6.96 29.49 -1.73
CA ASN A 119 7.63 28.25 -2.16
C ASN A 119 6.77 27.00 -1.94
N GLN A 120 5.56 27.12 -1.37
CA GLN A 120 4.66 25.99 -1.20
C GLN A 120 4.18 25.47 -2.57
N SER A 121 4.47 24.20 -2.86
CA SER A 121 3.98 23.48 -4.05
C SER A 121 3.08 22.28 -3.72
N GLN A 122 2.82 22.05 -2.43
CA GLN A 122 2.07 20.90 -1.92
C GLN A 122 0.81 21.38 -1.21
N HIS A 123 -0.30 20.68 -1.46
CA HIS A 123 -1.59 20.85 -0.80
C HIS A 123 -2.20 22.27 -0.83
N ILE A 124 -2.01 22.98 -1.94
CA ILE A 124 -2.63 24.29 -2.20
C ILE A 124 -4.15 24.13 -2.29
N MET A 125 -4.88 24.69 -1.33
CA MET A 125 -6.33 24.59 -1.28
C MET A 125 -6.98 25.40 -2.41
N TYR A 126 -7.83 24.73 -3.21
CA TYR A 126 -8.65 25.37 -4.22
C TYR A 126 -9.55 26.47 -3.62
N ALA A 127 -9.43 27.68 -4.16
CA ALA A 127 -10.16 28.87 -3.70
C ALA A 127 -11.19 29.41 -4.73
N GLY A 128 -11.39 28.71 -5.85
CA GLY A 128 -12.29 29.13 -6.91
C GLY A 128 -13.75 28.71 -6.74
N LYS A 129 -14.51 28.85 -7.84
CA LYS A 129 -15.93 28.47 -7.93
C LYS A 129 -16.07 26.97 -8.16
N ASN A 130 -17.00 26.34 -7.45
CA ASN A 130 -17.41 24.97 -7.77
C ASN A 130 -18.52 24.97 -8.82
N ARG A 131 -18.53 23.95 -9.67
CA ARG A 131 -19.66 23.64 -10.57
C ARG A 131 -20.46 22.45 -10.05
N SER A 132 -21.54 22.10 -10.76
CA SER A 132 -22.29 20.87 -10.50
C SER A 132 -21.43 19.63 -10.75
N ARG A 133 -21.89 18.47 -10.26
CA ARG A 133 -21.19 17.19 -10.48
C ARG A 133 -20.96 16.89 -11.96
N GLY A 134 -19.89 16.14 -12.21
CA GLY A 134 -19.49 15.72 -13.54
C GLY A 134 -19.00 16.84 -14.47
N ILE A 135 -19.11 18.11 -14.11
CA ILE A 135 -18.42 19.18 -14.85
C ILE A 135 -16.91 19.08 -14.56
N PRO A 136 -16.07 18.91 -15.60
CA PRO A 136 -14.62 18.90 -15.42
C PRO A 136 -14.10 20.24 -14.92
N HIS A 137 -13.14 20.16 -14.01
CA HIS A 137 -12.33 21.27 -13.55
C HIS A 137 -10.91 20.99 -14.08
N TYR A 138 -10.65 21.43 -15.31
CA TYR A 138 -9.30 21.38 -15.86
C TYR A 138 -8.46 22.43 -15.14
N TRP A 139 -7.19 22.15 -14.91
CA TRP A 139 -6.27 23.08 -14.27
C TRP A 139 -4.85 22.96 -14.81
N THR A 140 -4.11 24.06 -14.69
CA THR A 140 -2.67 24.13 -14.94
C THR A 140 -2.04 25.09 -13.94
N VAL A 141 -0.72 25.00 -13.81
CA VAL A 141 0.09 25.87 -12.96
C VAL A 141 1.37 26.25 -13.71
N ARG A 142 1.82 27.48 -13.49
CA ARG A 142 3.20 27.91 -13.77
C ARG A 142 3.84 28.41 -12.49
N ILE A 143 5.17 28.43 -12.46
CA ILE A 143 5.96 28.78 -11.29
C ILE A 143 7.03 29.81 -11.63
N TRP A 144 7.53 30.50 -10.59
CA TRP A 144 8.72 31.35 -10.67
C TRP A 144 9.85 30.72 -9.88
N ASN A 145 11.09 30.81 -10.37
CA ASN A 145 12.28 30.40 -9.62
C ASN A 145 12.75 31.50 -8.64
N GLU A 146 13.83 31.26 -7.89
CA GLU A 146 14.44 32.27 -7.01
C GLU A 146 15.01 33.51 -7.73
N LYS A 147 15.37 33.39 -9.02
CA LYS A 147 15.88 34.49 -9.85
C LYS A 147 14.75 35.41 -10.35
N GLY A 148 13.50 34.98 -10.27
CA GLY A 148 12.32 35.70 -10.76
C GLY A 148 11.93 35.37 -12.21
N ASP A 149 12.61 34.41 -12.84
CA ASP A 149 12.22 33.84 -14.14
C ASP A 149 10.89 33.10 -14.02
N VAL A 150 10.24 32.82 -15.15
CA VAL A 150 8.92 32.17 -15.20
C VAL A 150 8.99 30.87 -16.00
N SER A 151 8.41 29.79 -15.48
CA SER A 151 8.24 28.56 -16.25
C SER A 151 7.18 28.75 -17.35
N SER A 152 7.18 27.86 -18.33
CA SER A 152 5.97 27.61 -19.12
C SER A 152 4.82 27.15 -18.21
N TRP A 153 3.58 27.25 -18.69
CA TRP A 153 2.47 26.51 -18.09
C TRP A 153 2.75 25.01 -18.15
N GLY A 154 2.44 24.29 -17.07
CA GLY A 154 2.48 22.84 -17.05
C GLY A 154 1.37 22.21 -17.90
N SER A 155 1.51 20.93 -18.22
CA SER A 155 0.42 20.14 -18.82
C SER A 155 -0.86 20.24 -17.99
N SER A 156 -2.01 20.35 -18.63
CA SER A 156 -3.29 20.43 -17.91
C SER A 156 -3.64 19.10 -17.26
N ALA A 157 -4.00 19.13 -15.97
CA ALA A 157 -4.63 18.02 -15.25
C ALA A 157 -6.13 18.32 -15.03
N VAL A 158 -6.90 17.37 -14.50
CA VAL A 158 -8.36 17.52 -14.36
C VAL A 158 -8.91 16.86 -13.09
N TRP A 159 -9.97 17.40 -12.51
CA TRP A 159 -10.82 16.63 -11.60
C TRP A 159 -12.31 16.83 -11.91
N THR A 160 -13.17 15.99 -11.36
CA THR A 160 -14.63 16.18 -11.45
C THR A 160 -15.28 15.97 -10.09
N LEU A 161 -16.41 16.64 -9.82
CA LEU A 161 -17.14 16.52 -8.56
C LEU A 161 -18.24 15.44 -8.63
N PHE A 162 -18.55 14.83 -7.48
CA PHE A 162 -19.63 13.85 -7.30
C PHE A 162 -20.83 14.38 -6.49
N ASN A 163 -20.56 15.10 -5.39
CA ASN A 163 -21.51 15.75 -4.47
C ASN A 163 -22.81 15.01 -4.06
N MET A 164 -22.87 13.67 -4.19
CA MET A 164 -24.05 12.84 -3.87
C MET A 164 -23.88 12.13 -2.49
N THR A 165 -23.58 12.91 -1.45
CA THR A 165 -23.02 12.44 -0.17
C THR A 165 -24.05 11.90 0.85
N SER A 166 -25.35 12.07 0.61
CA SER A 166 -26.45 11.55 1.44
C SER A 166 -27.44 10.74 0.61
N ASN A 167 -28.29 9.91 1.23
CA ASN A 167 -29.31 9.17 0.45
C ASN A 167 -30.32 10.06 -0.28
N LYS A 168 -30.48 11.32 0.13
CA LYS A 168 -31.43 12.28 -0.50
C LYS A 168 -30.93 12.83 -1.82
N ASP A 169 -29.61 12.80 -2.05
CA ASP A 169 -28.98 13.36 -3.26
C ASP A 169 -29.10 12.41 -4.47
N TRP A 170 -29.46 11.15 -4.22
CA TRP A 170 -29.57 10.08 -5.21
C TRP A 170 -31.02 9.90 -5.68
N GLN A 171 -31.22 9.90 -7.00
CA GLN A 171 -32.49 9.47 -7.58
C GLN A 171 -32.59 7.94 -7.61
N ALA A 172 -31.46 7.29 -7.87
CA ALA A 172 -31.32 5.85 -7.98
C ALA A 172 -31.65 5.07 -6.68
N LYS A 173 -32.36 3.96 -6.86
CA LYS A 173 -32.77 3.04 -5.80
C LYS A 173 -31.76 1.91 -5.66
N TRP A 174 -31.63 1.38 -4.45
CA TRP A 174 -30.85 0.19 -4.18
C TRP A 174 -31.58 -1.05 -4.70
N ILE A 175 -30.88 -1.89 -5.48
CA ILE A 175 -31.44 -3.09 -6.10
C ILE A 175 -30.60 -4.35 -5.82
N THR A 176 -31.26 -5.51 -5.79
CA THR A 176 -30.67 -6.85 -5.56
C THR A 176 -31.61 -7.94 -6.11
N ASP A 177 -31.18 -9.19 -6.17
CA ASP A 177 -32.08 -10.36 -6.27
C ASP A 177 -32.22 -11.12 -4.94
N GLY A 178 -31.29 -10.90 -3.99
CA GLY A 178 -31.15 -11.63 -2.73
C GLY A 178 -30.14 -12.80 -2.73
N SER A 179 -29.48 -13.10 -3.86
CA SER A 179 -28.45 -14.15 -3.96
C SER A 179 -27.06 -13.64 -3.60
N SER A 180 -26.07 -14.54 -3.46
CA SER A 180 -24.72 -14.14 -3.05
C SER A 180 -23.88 -13.48 -4.16
N SER A 181 -24.26 -13.65 -5.43
CA SER A 181 -23.59 -13.07 -6.59
C SER A 181 -24.56 -12.91 -7.77
N PRO A 182 -25.42 -11.87 -7.77
CA PRO A 182 -26.31 -11.59 -8.88
C PRO A 182 -25.61 -11.03 -10.11
N TRP A 183 -26.20 -11.31 -11.27
CA TRP A 183 -26.21 -10.39 -12.40
C TRP A 183 -27.45 -9.50 -12.31
N LEU A 184 -27.28 -8.20 -12.55
CA LEU A 184 -28.37 -7.23 -12.71
C LEU A 184 -28.16 -6.48 -14.03
N ARG A 185 -29.18 -6.39 -14.90
CA ARG A 185 -29.09 -5.71 -16.20
C ARG A 185 -30.29 -4.81 -16.47
N HIS A 186 -30.08 -3.85 -17.36
CA HIS A 186 -31.13 -3.03 -17.97
C HIS A 186 -30.72 -2.69 -19.41
N SER A 187 -31.67 -2.81 -20.35
CA SER A 187 -31.51 -2.34 -21.73
C SER A 187 -32.12 -0.94 -21.87
N ALA A 188 -31.38 0.00 -22.45
CA ALA A 188 -31.81 1.38 -22.70
C ALA A 188 -31.55 1.77 -24.16
N GLU A 189 -32.52 2.47 -24.78
CA GLU A 189 -32.36 3.03 -26.12
C GLU A 189 -31.85 4.48 -26.03
N LEU A 190 -30.80 4.81 -26.80
CA LEU A 190 -30.26 6.16 -26.90
C LEU A 190 -30.49 6.73 -28.30
N THR A 191 -31.21 7.86 -28.40
CA THR A 191 -31.49 8.55 -29.68
C THR A 191 -30.22 9.10 -30.33
N VAL A 192 -29.29 9.58 -29.51
CA VAL A 192 -27.95 10.08 -29.89
C VAL A 192 -26.90 9.57 -28.88
N PRO A 193 -25.63 9.38 -29.28
CA PRO A 193 -24.57 9.09 -28.32
C PRO A 193 -24.25 10.34 -27.48
N PRO A 194 -23.89 10.18 -26.19
CA PRO A 194 -23.54 11.31 -25.34
C PRO A 194 -22.14 11.86 -25.66
N GLU A 195 -21.95 13.18 -25.55
CA GLU A 195 -20.62 13.80 -25.54
C GLU A 195 -19.84 13.48 -24.26
N ARG A 196 -20.55 13.28 -23.15
CA ARG A 196 -19.99 12.88 -21.85
C ARG A 196 -20.99 12.04 -21.09
N ALA A 197 -20.55 10.91 -20.55
CA ALA A 197 -21.37 10.04 -19.72
C ALA A 197 -20.60 9.53 -18.51
N TYR A 198 -21.06 9.88 -17.30
CA TYR A 198 -20.49 9.43 -16.05
C TYR A 198 -21.48 8.58 -15.28
N ILE A 199 -21.03 7.41 -14.82
CA ILE A 199 -21.82 6.55 -13.94
C ILE A 199 -21.25 6.57 -12.53
N TYR A 200 -22.11 6.94 -11.58
CA TYR A 200 -21.86 6.96 -10.15
C TYR A 200 -22.41 5.65 -9.56
N VAL A 201 -21.54 4.80 -9.04
CA VAL A 201 -21.90 3.48 -8.50
C VAL A 201 -21.65 3.47 -7.01
N ASN A 202 -22.70 3.31 -6.19
CA ASN A 202 -22.57 2.99 -4.77
C ASN A 202 -23.01 1.54 -4.56
N ALA A 203 -22.10 0.72 -4.03
CA ALA A 203 -22.28 -0.72 -3.92
C ALA A 203 -22.01 -1.20 -2.50
N LEU A 204 -22.87 -2.12 -2.05
CA LEU A 204 -22.65 -2.93 -0.86
C LEU A 204 -22.28 -4.34 -1.32
N GLY A 205 -21.12 -4.80 -0.90
CA GLY A 205 -20.44 -5.97 -1.48
C GLY A 205 -19.46 -5.50 -2.55
N TYR A 206 -19.05 -6.41 -3.42
CA TYR A 206 -18.20 -6.08 -4.57
C TYR A 206 -19.01 -6.06 -5.87
N PHE A 207 -18.54 -5.32 -6.89
CA PHE A 207 -19.14 -5.30 -8.22
C PHE A 207 -18.09 -5.31 -9.35
N GLN A 208 -18.52 -5.73 -10.52
CA GLN A 208 -17.91 -5.47 -11.82
C GLN A 208 -19.00 -4.88 -12.73
N LEU A 209 -18.73 -3.69 -13.30
CA LEU A 209 -19.62 -3.01 -14.22
C LEU A 209 -19.33 -3.44 -15.67
N PHE A 210 -20.38 -3.66 -16.46
CA PHE A 210 -20.34 -3.98 -17.87
C PHE A 210 -21.28 -3.04 -18.63
N ILE A 211 -20.86 -2.58 -19.81
CA ILE A 211 -21.71 -1.87 -20.76
C ILE A 211 -21.47 -2.46 -22.15
N ASN A 212 -22.54 -2.86 -22.84
CA ASN A 212 -22.47 -3.47 -24.18
C ASN A 212 -21.46 -4.63 -24.27
N GLY A 213 -21.54 -5.57 -23.32
CA GLY A 213 -20.64 -6.73 -23.18
C GLY A 213 -19.24 -6.43 -22.66
N LYS A 214 -18.81 -5.16 -22.63
CA LYS A 214 -17.45 -4.75 -22.23
C LYS A 214 -17.40 -4.39 -20.76
N ARG A 215 -16.42 -4.94 -20.03
CA ARG A 215 -16.11 -4.52 -18.65
C ARG A 215 -15.67 -3.05 -18.63
N VAL A 216 -16.24 -2.26 -17.73
CA VAL A 216 -15.83 -0.88 -17.48
C VAL A 216 -14.66 -0.90 -16.49
N GLY A 217 -13.54 -0.30 -16.89
CA GLY A 217 -12.30 -0.32 -16.12
C GLY A 217 -11.72 -1.72 -15.89
N ASN A 218 -10.76 -1.79 -14.98
CA ASN A 218 -10.02 -2.99 -14.58
C ASN A 218 -9.89 -3.09 -13.05
N ASP A 219 -10.87 -2.54 -12.31
CA ASP A 219 -10.90 -2.51 -10.84
C ASP A 219 -11.32 -3.90 -10.33
N GLU A 220 -10.50 -4.52 -9.48
CA GLU A 220 -10.83 -5.78 -8.80
C GLU A 220 -11.33 -5.52 -7.38
N PHE A 221 -12.26 -6.33 -6.85
CA PHE A 221 -12.79 -6.14 -5.50
C PHE A 221 -13.20 -4.68 -5.17
N ALA A 222 -13.92 -4.05 -6.09
CA ALA A 222 -14.42 -2.68 -5.95
C ALA A 222 -15.84 -2.70 -5.35
N PRO A 223 -16.20 -1.77 -4.42
CA PRO A 223 -15.33 -0.81 -3.74
C PRO A 223 -14.40 -1.46 -2.70
N HIS A 224 -13.41 -0.69 -2.28
CA HIS A 224 -12.60 -0.97 -1.11
C HIS A 224 -13.46 -1.08 0.16
N VAL A 225 -12.91 -1.76 1.16
CA VAL A 225 -13.66 -2.12 2.36
C VAL A 225 -13.68 -0.96 3.33
N GLY A 226 -14.85 -0.61 3.85
CA GLY A 226 -15.03 0.34 4.94
C GLY A 226 -15.92 -0.25 6.03
N GLN A 227 -16.43 0.61 6.91
CA GLN A 227 -17.41 0.24 7.91
C GLN A 227 -18.82 0.50 7.36
N TYR A 228 -19.44 -0.48 6.69
CA TYR A 228 -20.65 -0.27 5.85
C TYR A 228 -21.89 0.20 6.61
N ASN A 229 -21.98 -0.06 7.92
CA ASN A 229 -23.04 0.51 8.78
C ASN A 229 -22.73 1.93 9.31
N LYS A 230 -21.67 2.57 8.80
CA LYS A 230 -21.22 3.93 9.12
C LYS A 230 -20.98 4.79 7.87
N ARG A 231 -20.43 4.20 6.80
CA ARG A 231 -20.14 4.87 5.53
C ARG A 231 -20.21 3.88 4.37
N THR A 232 -20.72 4.34 3.23
CA THR A 232 -20.64 3.63 1.95
C THR A 232 -19.79 4.39 0.94
N PHE A 233 -19.20 3.69 -0.02
CA PHE A 233 -18.28 4.26 -1.01
C PHE A 233 -18.92 4.31 -2.39
N CYS A 234 -18.82 5.49 -3.02
CA CYS A 234 -19.15 5.67 -4.43
C CYS A 234 -17.88 5.65 -5.28
N ILE A 235 -17.94 4.95 -6.41
CA ILE A 235 -16.96 4.99 -7.48
C ILE A 235 -17.60 5.63 -8.70
N THR A 236 -16.86 6.52 -9.37
CA THR A 236 -17.29 7.16 -10.62
C THR A 236 -16.46 6.62 -11.78
N TYR A 237 -17.12 6.26 -12.89
CA TYR A 237 -16.45 5.89 -14.14
C TYR A 237 -16.86 6.82 -15.28
N ASP A 238 -15.91 7.14 -16.14
CA ASP A 238 -16.19 7.64 -17.49
C ASP A 238 -16.62 6.46 -18.37
N VAL A 239 -17.87 6.51 -18.82
CA VAL A 239 -18.49 5.49 -19.69
C VAL A 239 -18.87 6.05 -21.06
N THR A 240 -18.45 7.26 -21.40
CA THR A 240 -18.75 7.93 -22.67
C THR A 240 -18.45 7.03 -23.88
N LYS A 241 -17.27 6.39 -23.88
CA LYS A 241 -16.81 5.51 -24.97
C LYS A 241 -17.42 4.11 -24.98
N TYR A 242 -18.27 3.77 -24.02
CA TYR A 242 -18.95 2.48 -23.93
C TYR A 242 -20.37 2.50 -24.51
N LEU A 243 -20.98 3.69 -24.58
CA LEU A 243 -22.33 3.90 -25.08
C LEU A 243 -22.33 4.17 -26.58
N LYS A 244 -23.43 3.83 -27.24
CA LYS A 244 -23.65 4.01 -28.69
C LYS A 244 -25.07 4.52 -28.96
N GLN A 245 -25.35 4.96 -30.17
CA GLN A 245 -26.73 5.19 -30.62
C GLN A 245 -27.51 3.87 -30.68
N GLY A 246 -28.82 3.92 -30.41
CA GLY A 246 -29.72 2.78 -30.35
C GLY A 246 -29.56 1.97 -29.06
N SER A 247 -29.67 0.64 -29.19
CA SER A 247 -29.79 -0.26 -28.03
C SER A 247 -28.50 -0.41 -27.26
N ASN A 248 -28.54 -0.10 -25.97
CA ASN A 248 -27.44 -0.28 -25.02
C ASN A 248 -27.87 -1.21 -23.88
N ALA A 249 -26.94 -2.00 -23.35
CA ALA A 249 -27.15 -2.71 -22.08
C ALA A 249 -26.14 -2.23 -21.03
N ILE A 250 -26.62 -1.95 -19.82
CA ILE A 250 -25.80 -1.71 -18.63
C ILE A 250 -26.01 -2.91 -17.69
N GLY A 251 -24.92 -3.46 -17.15
CA GLY A 251 -24.93 -4.64 -16.31
C GLY A 251 -23.99 -4.55 -15.11
N PHE A 252 -24.46 -5.00 -13.94
CA PHE A 252 -23.64 -5.22 -12.74
C PHE A 252 -23.54 -6.71 -12.42
N TRP A 253 -22.32 -7.24 -12.36
CA TRP A 253 -22.07 -8.52 -11.70
C TRP A 253 -21.61 -8.22 -10.27
N MET A 254 -22.39 -8.64 -9.27
CA MET A 254 -22.11 -8.39 -7.87
C MET A 254 -21.51 -9.63 -7.18
N GLY A 255 -20.88 -9.45 -6.03
CA GLY A 255 -20.52 -10.52 -5.10
C GLY A 255 -20.63 -10.04 -3.64
N SER A 256 -21.02 -10.92 -2.72
CA SER A 256 -21.33 -10.51 -1.34
C SER A 256 -20.14 -9.87 -0.61
N GLY A 257 -18.95 -10.46 -0.73
CA GLY A 257 -17.75 -9.99 -0.04
C GLY A 257 -17.99 -9.66 1.44
N TRP A 258 -17.58 -8.46 1.84
CA TRP A 258 -17.69 -7.96 3.22
C TRP A 258 -19.12 -7.72 3.74
N ASN A 259 -20.16 -7.75 2.88
CA ASN A 259 -21.57 -7.76 3.30
C ASN A 259 -21.99 -9.06 4.01
N GLN A 260 -21.11 -10.04 4.17
CA GLN A 260 -21.42 -11.25 4.94
C GLN A 260 -21.36 -11.03 6.47
N GLY A 261 -21.08 -9.80 6.93
CA GLY A 261 -21.03 -9.39 8.33
C GLY A 261 -19.68 -8.79 8.77
N GLY A 262 -18.62 -8.98 7.98
CA GLY A 262 -17.26 -8.55 8.35
C GLY A 262 -17.09 -7.02 8.45
N ALA A 263 -17.87 -6.26 7.69
CA ALA A 263 -17.85 -4.79 7.68
C ALA A 263 -19.01 -4.16 8.48
N GLY A 264 -19.50 -4.87 9.51
CA GLY A 264 -20.61 -4.41 10.37
C GLY A 264 -22.01 -4.47 9.75
N LEU A 265 -22.14 -4.94 8.50
CA LEU A 265 -23.41 -5.15 7.83
C LEU A 265 -23.50 -6.58 7.30
N LYS A 266 -24.64 -7.26 7.55
CA LYS A 266 -24.95 -8.58 6.98
C LYS A 266 -26.18 -8.53 6.09
N THR A 267 -25.99 -8.42 4.78
CA THR A 267 -27.06 -8.29 3.77
C THR A 267 -26.68 -9.01 2.48
N ALA A 268 -27.65 -9.21 1.57
CA ALA A 268 -27.33 -9.53 0.19
C ALA A 268 -26.51 -8.39 -0.45
N PRO A 269 -25.63 -8.67 -1.43
CA PRO A 269 -25.04 -7.62 -2.25
C PRO A 269 -26.13 -6.79 -2.92
N SER A 270 -25.93 -5.47 -2.95
CA SER A 270 -26.86 -4.53 -3.56
C SER A 270 -26.12 -3.34 -4.13
N VAL A 271 -26.70 -2.72 -5.15
CA VAL A 271 -26.12 -1.56 -5.83
C VAL A 271 -27.19 -0.50 -6.00
N ARG A 272 -26.81 0.77 -5.88
CA ARG A 272 -27.50 1.85 -6.60
C ARG A 272 -26.52 2.52 -7.55
N ALA A 273 -26.97 2.82 -8.75
CA ALA A 273 -26.16 3.54 -9.73
C ALA A 273 -26.98 4.57 -10.48
N GLN A 274 -26.34 5.69 -10.79
CA GLN A 274 -26.89 6.81 -11.52
C GLN A 274 -25.94 7.16 -12.66
N LEU A 275 -26.41 7.00 -13.90
CA LEU A 275 -25.69 7.33 -15.13
C LEU A 275 -26.21 8.67 -15.62
N GLU A 276 -25.38 9.71 -15.53
CA GLU A 276 -25.67 11.05 -16.03
C GLU A 276 -24.95 11.25 -17.37
N MET A 277 -25.74 11.50 -18.42
CA MET A 277 -25.30 11.65 -19.80
C MET A 277 -25.60 13.07 -20.28
N VAL A 278 -24.66 13.67 -21.01
CA VAL A 278 -24.79 14.99 -21.62
C VAL A 278 -24.67 14.86 -23.13
N ASP A 279 -25.64 15.41 -23.86
CA ASP A 279 -25.65 15.45 -25.32
C ASP A 279 -25.00 16.73 -25.89
N ALA A 280 -24.96 16.87 -27.21
CA ALA A 280 -24.41 18.04 -27.89
C ALA A 280 -25.20 19.34 -27.65
N ASN A 281 -26.47 19.25 -27.25
CA ASN A 281 -27.29 20.39 -26.85
C ASN A 281 -27.09 20.78 -25.37
N ARG A 282 -26.26 20.04 -24.63
CA ARG A 282 -26.01 20.13 -23.19
C ARG A 282 -27.22 19.73 -22.32
N GLU A 283 -28.17 18.99 -22.89
CA GLU A 283 -29.26 18.36 -22.13
C GLU A 283 -28.71 17.20 -21.29
N ILE A 284 -29.23 17.03 -20.07
CA ILE A 284 -28.80 15.97 -19.15
C ILE A 284 -29.86 14.87 -19.11
N THR A 285 -29.54 13.70 -19.66
CA THR A 285 -30.35 12.48 -19.51
C THR A 285 -29.79 11.65 -18.35
N THR A 286 -30.67 11.21 -17.43
CA THR A 286 -30.28 10.38 -16.28
C THR A 286 -30.92 9.00 -16.38
N LEU A 287 -30.11 7.94 -16.34
CA LEU A 287 -30.57 6.56 -16.16
C LEU A 287 -30.24 6.10 -14.73
N ILE A 288 -31.18 5.41 -14.08
CA ILE A 288 -31.07 5.01 -12.68
C ILE A 288 -31.27 3.51 -12.48
N THR A 289 -30.76 2.98 -11.36
CA THR A 289 -31.19 1.67 -10.84
C THR A 289 -32.52 1.76 -10.12
N ASP A 290 -33.45 0.87 -10.47
CA ASP A 290 -34.79 0.72 -9.88
C ASP A 290 -35.36 -0.68 -10.13
N ASP A 291 -36.61 -0.93 -9.77
CA ASP A 291 -37.30 -2.21 -9.97
C ASP A 291 -37.67 -2.51 -11.44
N THR A 292 -37.39 -1.62 -12.39
CA THR A 292 -37.44 -1.94 -13.82
C THR A 292 -36.23 -2.76 -14.29
N TRP A 293 -35.14 -2.78 -13.51
CA TRP A 293 -33.99 -3.64 -13.80
C TRP A 293 -34.38 -5.12 -13.72
N ARG A 294 -33.64 -5.98 -14.42
CA ARG A 294 -33.76 -7.43 -14.30
C ARG A 294 -32.60 -8.00 -13.53
N ALA A 295 -32.83 -9.03 -12.71
CA ALA A 295 -31.79 -9.64 -11.89
C ALA A 295 -32.01 -11.14 -11.66
N LYS A 296 -30.90 -11.87 -11.58
CA LYS A 296 -30.86 -13.30 -11.21
C LYS A 296 -29.51 -13.66 -10.61
N ALA A 297 -29.44 -14.80 -9.94
CA ALA A 297 -28.18 -15.41 -9.53
C ALA A 297 -27.30 -15.71 -10.76
N SER A 298 -26.02 -15.38 -10.67
CA SER A 298 -25.00 -15.78 -11.64
C SER A 298 -24.59 -17.25 -11.48
N SER A 299 -23.67 -17.71 -12.32
CA SER A 299 -23.01 -19.01 -12.17
C SER A 299 -22.07 -19.11 -10.96
N LEU A 300 -21.83 -18.01 -10.22
CA LEU A 300 -21.01 -17.99 -9.01
C LEU A 300 -21.86 -17.97 -7.73
N ALA A 301 -21.42 -18.70 -6.72
CA ALA A 301 -21.94 -18.63 -5.36
C ALA A 301 -20.81 -18.52 -4.33
N TYR A 302 -21.09 -17.87 -3.20
CA TYR A 302 -20.13 -17.76 -2.10
C TYR A 302 -20.00 -19.08 -1.32
N ARG A 303 -18.77 -19.49 -1.00
CA ARG A 303 -18.46 -20.64 -0.14
C ARG A 303 -17.73 -20.15 1.11
N GLY A 304 -18.22 -20.48 2.31
CA GLY A 304 -17.53 -20.19 3.58
C GLY A 304 -18.46 -19.59 4.65
N LYS A 305 -17.88 -18.90 5.65
CA LYS A 305 -18.63 -18.20 6.72
C LYS A 305 -18.20 -16.72 6.93
N TRP A 306 -17.39 -16.18 6.02
CA TRP A 306 -16.80 -14.82 6.02
C TRP A 306 -16.35 -14.34 7.41
N LYS A 307 -15.48 -15.14 8.03
CA LYS A 307 -14.90 -14.82 9.34
C LYS A 307 -13.55 -15.51 9.50
N THR A 308 -12.84 -15.14 10.55
CA THR A 308 -11.56 -15.73 10.97
C THR A 308 -11.54 -17.27 10.84
N ASN A 309 -10.51 -17.78 10.17
CA ASN A 309 -10.28 -19.18 9.77
C ASN A 309 -11.35 -19.81 8.86
N ASN A 310 -12.23 -19.03 8.23
CA ASN A 310 -13.29 -19.54 7.34
C ASN A 310 -13.84 -18.49 6.34
N TYR A 311 -12.95 -17.78 5.64
CA TYR A 311 -13.34 -16.91 4.52
C TYR A 311 -13.70 -17.67 3.25
N GLY A 312 -13.22 -18.90 3.10
CA GLY A 312 -13.67 -19.82 2.06
C GLY A 312 -13.21 -19.46 0.65
N GLY A 313 -14.13 -19.47 -0.31
CA GLY A 313 -13.84 -19.28 -1.73
C GLY A 313 -15.13 -19.08 -2.52
N GLU A 314 -15.18 -19.66 -3.72
CA GLU A 314 -16.35 -19.59 -4.61
C GLU A 314 -16.75 -20.98 -5.10
N VAL A 315 -18.03 -21.17 -5.37
CA VAL A 315 -18.55 -22.29 -6.18
C VAL A 315 -18.90 -21.74 -7.56
N HIS A 316 -18.33 -22.30 -8.61
CA HIS A 316 -18.66 -21.94 -10.00
C HIS A 316 -19.42 -23.09 -10.66
N THR A 317 -20.68 -22.85 -11.01
CA THR A 317 -21.53 -23.80 -11.75
C THR A 317 -21.51 -23.46 -13.24
N ALA A 318 -20.55 -24.03 -13.97
CA ALA A 318 -20.26 -23.65 -15.36
C ALA A 318 -21.43 -23.85 -16.34
N SER A 319 -22.35 -24.79 -16.04
CA SER A 319 -23.59 -24.97 -16.81
C SER A 319 -24.62 -23.84 -16.66
N GLN A 320 -24.37 -22.84 -15.81
CA GLN A 320 -25.19 -21.64 -15.62
C GLN A 320 -24.55 -20.37 -16.22
N ASP A 321 -23.37 -20.48 -16.85
CA ASP A 321 -22.72 -19.33 -17.50
C ASP A 321 -23.59 -18.79 -18.65
N GLN A 322 -23.76 -17.47 -18.70
CA GLN A 322 -24.40 -16.74 -19.80
C GLN A 322 -23.42 -15.63 -20.24
N PRO A 323 -22.45 -15.91 -21.12
CA PRO A 323 -21.31 -15.00 -21.37
C PRO A 323 -21.70 -13.66 -22.02
N ASP A 324 -22.85 -13.65 -22.67
CA ASP A 324 -23.48 -12.59 -23.46
C ASP A 324 -24.53 -11.77 -22.68
N TRP A 325 -24.78 -12.08 -21.40
CA TRP A 325 -25.83 -11.46 -20.58
C TRP A 325 -25.83 -9.92 -20.54
N ALA A 326 -24.65 -9.30 -20.71
CA ALA A 326 -24.46 -7.85 -20.68
C ALA A 326 -24.42 -7.20 -22.08
N ASN A 327 -24.70 -7.95 -23.15
CA ASN A 327 -24.83 -7.42 -24.50
C ASN A 327 -26.18 -6.72 -24.70
N SER A 328 -26.24 -5.79 -25.66
CA SER A 328 -27.45 -5.03 -25.98
C SER A 328 -28.59 -5.87 -26.56
N ASP A 329 -28.23 -6.93 -27.30
CA ASP A 329 -29.12 -7.85 -28.03
C ASP A 329 -29.55 -9.09 -27.23
N PHE A 330 -29.14 -9.20 -25.96
CA PHE A 330 -29.51 -10.32 -25.10
C PHE A 330 -30.99 -10.28 -24.69
N ASP A 331 -31.73 -11.36 -24.97
CA ASP A 331 -33.12 -11.54 -24.50
C ASP A 331 -33.16 -11.84 -22.99
N ASP A 332 -33.59 -10.84 -22.22
CA ASP A 332 -33.76 -10.93 -20.77
C ASP A 332 -35.20 -11.22 -20.33
N SER A 333 -36.11 -11.53 -21.26
CA SER A 333 -37.54 -11.73 -21.00
C SER A 333 -37.82 -12.71 -19.85
N ALA A 334 -37.04 -13.78 -19.78
CA ALA A 334 -37.09 -14.83 -18.76
C ALA A 334 -36.43 -14.48 -17.41
N TRP A 335 -35.74 -13.34 -17.29
CA TRP A 335 -35.18 -12.90 -16.00
C TRP A 335 -36.26 -12.21 -15.15
N PRO A 336 -36.33 -12.48 -13.84
CA PRO A 336 -37.17 -11.69 -12.93
C PRO A 336 -36.76 -10.21 -12.87
N ARG A 337 -37.70 -9.35 -12.49
CA ARG A 337 -37.37 -7.96 -12.09
C ARG A 337 -36.52 -7.96 -10.83
N ALA A 338 -35.66 -6.96 -10.69
CA ALA A 338 -34.86 -6.72 -9.51
C ALA A 338 -35.73 -6.31 -8.31
N LYS A 339 -35.28 -6.66 -7.10
CA LYS A 339 -35.94 -6.29 -5.84
C LYS A 339 -35.31 -5.03 -5.30
N LEU A 340 -36.15 -4.10 -4.82
CA LEU A 340 -35.67 -2.95 -4.05
C LEU A 340 -35.07 -3.41 -2.72
N ALA A 341 -33.81 -3.04 -2.46
CA ALA A 341 -33.12 -3.32 -1.21
C ALA A 341 -33.31 -2.18 -0.20
N LYS A 342 -33.60 -2.53 1.06
CA LYS A 342 -33.64 -1.55 2.17
C LYS A 342 -32.24 -1.38 2.75
N VAL A 343 -31.62 -0.23 2.49
CA VAL A 343 -30.31 0.17 3.02
C VAL A 343 -30.50 1.36 3.96
N ALA A 344 -29.76 1.39 5.07
CA ALA A 344 -29.82 2.47 6.05
C ALA A 344 -29.34 3.82 5.46
N ASP A 345 -29.78 4.93 6.03
CA ASP A 345 -29.22 6.25 5.70
C ASP A 345 -27.86 6.42 6.37
N THR A 346 -26.81 6.13 5.61
CA THR A 346 -25.41 6.25 6.00
C THR A 346 -24.72 7.22 5.03
N PRO A 347 -23.79 8.06 5.50
CA PRO A 347 -22.98 8.91 4.65
C PRO A 347 -22.35 8.15 3.48
N VAL A 348 -22.40 8.76 2.30
CA VAL A 348 -21.70 8.31 1.10
C VAL A 348 -20.46 9.18 0.94
N SER A 349 -19.31 8.55 0.68
CA SER A 349 -18.10 9.26 0.28
C SER A 349 -17.61 8.77 -1.08
N SER A 350 -16.89 9.63 -1.78
CA SER A 350 -16.08 9.19 -2.91
C SER A 350 -14.94 8.31 -2.41
N GLU A 351 -14.62 7.26 -3.16
CA GLU A 351 -13.49 6.39 -2.84
C GLU A 351 -12.17 7.01 -3.31
N MET A 352 -11.56 7.81 -2.43
CA MET A 352 -10.38 8.66 -2.66
C MET A 352 -9.04 7.94 -2.39
N LEU A 353 -8.74 6.91 -3.18
CA LEU A 353 -7.42 6.24 -3.24
C LEU A 353 -7.24 5.46 -4.56
N GLN A 354 -6.02 5.01 -4.83
CA GLN A 354 -5.69 4.12 -5.95
C GLN A 354 -6.52 2.83 -5.88
N ARG A 355 -6.95 2.29 -7.04
CA ARG A 355 -7.80 1.08 -7.10
C ARG A 355 -7.01 -0.20 -6.82
N ASN A 356 -7.68 -1.22 -6.31
CA ASN A 356 -7.23 -2.60 -6.38
C ASN A 356 -7.03 -3.03 -7.86
N ARG A 357 -5.83 -3.54 -8.21
CA ARG A 357 -5.43 -3.96 -9.56
C ARG A 357 -4.77 -5.33 -9.55
N VAL A 358 -4.85 -6.06 -10.67
CA VAL A 358 -3.90 -7.13 -10.97
C VAL A 358 -2.55 -6.47 -11.29
N ILE A 359 -1.57 -6.62 -10.40
CA ILE A 359 -0.22 -6.06 -10.58
C ILE A 359 0.73 -7.05 -11.28
N GLU A 360 0.42 -8.34 -11.24
CA GLU A 360 1.20 -9.40 -11.88
C GLU A 360 0.30 -10.59 -12.22
N THR A 361 0.56 -11.27 -13.35
CA THR A 361 0.01 -12.59 -13.63
C THR A 361 1.12 -13.62 -13.44
N ILE A 362 0.99 -14.46 -12.41
CA ILE A 362 1.98 -15.46 -12.00
C ILE A 362 1.60 -16.82 -12.60
N THR A 363 2.48 -17.36 -13.44
CA THR A 363 2.45 -18.78 -13.83
C THR A 363 3.16 -19.61 -12.75
N PRO A 364 2.66 -20.79 -12.34
CA PRO A 364 3.34 -21.60 -11.35
C PRO A 364 4.72 -22.07 -11.80
N VAL A 365 5.63 -22.27 -10.86
CA VAL A 365 6.97 -22.84 -11.16
C VAL A 365 6.95 -24.37 -11.23
N LYS A 366 5.93 -25.01 -10.66
CA LYS A 366 5.79 -26.48 -10.65
C LYS A 366 4.34 -26.92 -10.49
N VAL A 367 3.96 -27.93 -11.28
CA VAL A 367 2.73 -28.73 -11.08
C VAL A 367 3.13 -30.18 -10.89
N THR A 368 2.73 -30.78 -9.77
CA THR A 368 3.12 -32.14 -9.36
C THR A 368 1.88 -33.03 -9.32
N ASN A 369 1.89 -34.10 -10.10
CA ASN A 369 0.89 -35.17 -9.96
C ASN A 369 1.14 -35.92 -8.65
N LEU A 370 0.12 -36.04 -7.80
CA LEU A 370 0.17 -36.87 -6.59
C LEU A 370 -0.62 -38.18 -6.78
N THR A 371 -1.74 -38.10 -7.50
CA THR A 371 -2.51 -39.24 -8.01
C THR A 371 -3.18 -38.84 -9.33
N ASN A 372 -3.80 -39.80 -10.03
CA ASN A 372 -4.55 -39.57 -11.28
C ASN A 372 -5.59 -38.41 -11.21
N THR A 373 -6.07 -38.04 -10.01
CA THR A 373 -7.07 -36.98 -9.79
C THR A 373 -6.63 -35.89 -8.80
N THR A 374 -5.40 -35.93 -8.29
CA THR A 374 -4.90 -35.00 -7.27
C THR A 374 -3.55 -34.39 -7.65
N TRP A 375 -3.47 -33.07 -7.59
CA TRP A 375 -2.32 -32.28 -8.06
C TRP A 375 -1.93 -31.21 -7.03
N LEU A 376 -0.62 -31.05 -6.82
CA LEU A 376 -0.05 -29.93 -6.04
C LEU A 376 0.62 -28.94 -6.99
N VAL A 377 0.23 -27.68 -6.87
CA VAL A 377 0.79 -26.53 -7.59
C VAL A 377 1.65 -25.73 -6.63
N ASP A 378 2.86 -25.36 -7.04
CA ASP A 378 3.69 -24.35 -6.38
C ASP A 378 3.74 -23.09 -7.28
N MET A 379 3.18 -21.99 -6.80
CA MET A 379 3.21 -20.68 -7.47
C MET A 379 4.62 -20.04 -7.45
N GLY A 380 5.59 -20.66 -6.79
CA GLY A 380 6.97 -20.20 -6.64
C GLY A 380 7.15 -19.15 -5.55
N LYS A 381 6.17 -18.25 -5.41
CA LYS A 381 6.12 -17.22 -4.37
C LYS A 381 4.73 -17.10 -3.74
N ALA A 382 4.69 -16.51 -2.55
CA ALA A 382 3.46 -16.06 -1.92
C ALA A 382 2.72 -15.05 -2.81
N MET A 383 1.38 -15.08 -2.82
CA MET A 383 0.55 -14.08 -3.50
C MET A 383 -0.82 -13.99 -2.84
N THR A 384 -1.48 -12.84 -3.00
CA THR A 384 -2.89 -12.63 -2.65
C THR A 384 -3.67 -12.28 -3.91
N GLY A 385 -4.76 -12.98 -4.22
CA GLY A 385 -5.57 -12.66 -5.40
C GLY A 385 -6.47 -13.78 -5.89
N THR A 386 -6.74 -13.80 -7.19
CA THR A 386 -7.67 -14.74 -7.85
C THR A 386 -6.94 -15.70 -8.77
N PHE A 387 -7.59 -16.82 -9.11
CA PHE A 387 -7.01 -17.88 -9.90
C PHE A 387 -7.88 -18.21 -11.12
N GLU A 388 -7.22 -18.48 -12.23
CA GLU A 388 -7.80 -19.09 -13.43
C GLU A 388 -7.13 -20.45 -13.63
N ILE A 389 -7.94 -21.50 -13.72
CA ILE A 389 -7.46 -22.88 -13.87
C ILE A 389 -8.30 -23.54 -14.97
N THR A 390 -7.60 -23.98 -16.00
CA THR A 390 -8.16 -24.76 -17.11
C THR A 390 -8.08 -26.25 -16.78
N PHE A 391 -9.11 -27.01 -17.09
CA PHE A 391 -9.19 -28.44 -16.87
C PHE A 391 -9.53 -29.18 -18.17
N PRO A 392 -9.09 -30.45 -18.32
CA PRO A 392 -9.62 -31.34 -19.34
C PRO A 392 -11.16 -31.46 -19.26
N LYS A 393 -11.78 -31.81 -20.39
CA LYS A 393 -13.24 -32.05 -20.45
C LYS A 393 -13.65 -33.09 -19.41
N ALA A 394 -14.73 -32.81 -18.68
CA ALA A 394 -15.33 -33.72 -17.70
C ALA A 394 -16.80 -34.03 -18.02
N ALA A 395 -17.44 -34.88 -17.22
CA ALA A 395 -18.89 -35.06 -17.24
C ALA A 395 -19.61 -33.83 -16.64
N LYS A 396 -20.84 -33.54 -17.11
CA LYS A 396 -21.68 -32.47 -16.55
C LYS A 396 -21.94 -32.76 -15.06
N GLY A 397 -21.72 -31.77 -14.20
CA GLY A 397 -21.90 -31.91 -12.76
C GLY A 397 -20.70 -32.50 -12.00
N HIS A 398 -19.64 -32.93 -12.70
CA HIS A 398 -18.37 -33.32 -12.07
C HIS A 398 -17.82 -32.16 -11.22
N LYS A 399 -17.28 -32.46 -10.04
CA LYS A 399 -16.85 -31.44 -9.07
C LYS A 399 -15.35 -31.50 -8.81
N VAL A 400 -14.64 -30.44 -9.21
CA VAL A 400 -13.23 -30.22 -8.88
C VAL A 400 -13.14 -29.32 -7.65
N SER A 401 -12.26 -29.63 -6.71
CA SER A 401 -12.05 -28.88 -5.46
C SER A 401 -10.63 -28.37 -5.37
N MET A 402 -10.48 -27.07 -5.12
CA MET A 402 -9.20 -26.37 -5.06
C MET A 402 -9.04 -25.77 -3.67
N GLN A 403 -7.97 -26.14 -2.96
CA GLN A 403 -7.61 -25.53 -1.67
C GLN A 403 -6.34 -24.69 -1.84
N PHE A 404 -6.33 -23.50 -1.24
CA PHE A 404 -5.25 -22.52 -1.38
C PHE A 404 -4.55 -22.34 -0.03
N GLY A 405 -3.22 -22.52 0.05
CA GLY A 405 -2.49 -22.43 1.32
C GLY A 405 -1.06 -21.89 1.19
N ASP A 406 -0.52 -21.39 2.30
CA ASP A 406 0.82 -20.79 2.36
C ASP A 406 1.95 -21.81 2.59
N SER A 407 1.59 -23.00 3.08
CA SER A 407 2.50 -24.07 3.47
C SER A 407 1.79 -25.41 3.49
N TYR A 408 2.55 -26.51 3.46
CA TYR A 408 2.02 -27.86 3.55
C TYR A 408 2.94 -28.78 4.36
N THR A 409 2.38 -29.88 4.84
CA THR A 409 3.11 -30.99 5.45
C THR A 409 3.06 -32.18 4.47
N PRO A 410 4.22 -32.68 4.00
CA PRO A 410 4.27 -33.94 3.25
C PRO A 410 3.68 -35.11 4.07
N ASP A 411 3.32 -36.20 3.40
CA ASP A 411 3.20 -37.50 4.06
C ASP A 411 4.42 -38.39 3.77
N LYS A 412 4.48 -39.58 4.38
CA LYS A 412 5.59 -40.53 4.24
C LYS A 412 5.72 -41.13 2.83
N ASN A 413 4.69 -41.02 2.00
CA ASN A 413 4.59 -41.63 0.68
C ASN A 413 4.73 -40.61 -0.46
N GLY A 414 5.13 -39.36 -0.15
CA GLY A 414 5.29 -38.28 -1.13
C GLY A 414 4.01 -37.50 -1.45
N GLY A 415 2.90 -37.80 -0.78
CA GLY A 415 1.67 -37.01 -0.84
C GLY A 415 1.64 -35.86 0.16
N ILE A 416 0.43 -35.36 0.47
CA ILE A 416 0.21 -34.17 1.30
C ILE A 416 -0.77 -34.51 2.43
N SER A 417 -0.24 -34.64 3.65
CA SER A 417 -1.04 -34.91 4.85
C SER A 417 -1.88 -33.70 5.28
N ARG A 418 -1.34 -32.48 5.12
CA ARG A 418 -2.04 -31.23 5.43
C ARG A 418 -1.59 -30.09 4.52
N LEU A 419 -2.55 -29.33 3.99
CA LEU A 419 -2.32 -27.98 3.45
C LEU A 419 -2.77 -26.96 4.49
N ASN A 420 -1.96 -25.94 4.76
CA ASN A 420 -2.31 -24.84 5.65
C ASN A 420 -3.18 -23.80 4.91
N SER A 421 -4.43 -24.18 4.63
CA SER A 421 -5.31 -23.38 3.77
C SER A 421 -6.13 -22.33 4.51
N PHE A 422 -6.24 -22.40 5.84
CA PHE A 422 -7.20 -21.61 6.64
C PHE A 422 -8.65 -21.68 6.11
N ARG A 423 -9.00 -22.84 5.51
CA ARG A 423 -10.25 -23.11 4.80
C ARG A 423 -10.48 -22.26 3.54
N GLN A 424 -9.47 -21.62 2.98
CA GLN A 424 -9.54 -20.99 1.67
C GLN A 424 -9.66 -22.08 0.60
N ALA A 425 -10.83 -22.17 -0.04
CA ALA A 425 -11.10 -23.24 -1.00
C ALA A 425 -12.27 -22.92 -1.92
N SER A 426 -12.10 -23.16 -3.22
CA SER A 426 -13.11 -23.01 -4.27
C SER A 426 -13.54 -24.37 -4.84
N GLU A 427 -14.69 -24.40 -5.50
CA GLU A 427 -15.25 -25.57 -6.18
C GLU A 427 -15.66 -25.20 -7.60
N TYR A 428 -15.38 -26.08 -8.56
CA TYR A 428 -15.80 -25.95 -9.94
C TYR A 428 -16.72 -27.11 -10.30
N ILE A 429 -17.90 -26.81 -10.85
CA ILE A 429 -18.89 -27.80 -11.26
C ILE A 429 -19.01 -27.76 -12.79
N CYS A 430 -18.46 -28.79 -13.43
CA CYS A 430 -18.24 -28.87 -14.87
C CYS A 430 -19.53 -28.79 -15.69
N ARG A 431 -19.47 -28.14 -16.87
CA ARG A 431 -20.61 -28.00 -17.79
C ARG A 431 -20.87 -29.26 -18.61
N GLY A 432 -19.84 -30.08 -18.85
CA GLY A 432 -19.91 -31.35 -19.58
C GLY A 432 -19.52 -31.27 -21.06
N ASN A 433 -19.16 -30.09 -21.55
CA ASN A 433 -18.79 -29.85 -22.95
C ASN A 433 -17.71 -28.76 -23.06
N GLY A 434 -16.97 -28.78 -24.17
CA GLY A 434 -15.87 -27.85 -24.42
C GLY A 434 -14.72 -27.95 -23.41
N VAL A 435 -14.04 -26.83 -23.20
CA VAL A 435 -12.99 -26.64 -22.20
C VAL A 435 -13.63 -26.22 -20.88
N GLU A 436 -13.21 -26.85 -19.79
CA GLU A 436 -13.66 -26.52 -18.44
C GLU A 436 -12.67 -25.51 -17.82
N MET A 437 -13.17 -24.41 -17.24
CA MET A 437 -12.33 -23.31 -16.74
C MET A 437 -12.95 -22.66 -15.50
N LEU A 438 -12.27 -22.76 -14.36
CA LEU A 438 -12.51 -21.92 -13.19
C LEU A 438 -11.91 -20.53 -13.46
N LYS A 439 -12.64 -19.47 -13.11
CA LYS A 439 -12.07 -18.12 -12.96
C LYS A 439 -12.67 -17.41 -11.75
N ASN A 440 -11.87 -17.18 -10.70
CA ASN A 440 -12.35 -16.51 -9.49
C ASN A 440 -12.57 -14.99 -9.69
N ARG A 441 -13.54 -14.39 -8.97
CA ARG A 441 -13.92 -12.98 -9.15
C ARG A 441 -14.12 -12.15 -7.88
N PHE A 442 -14.93 -12.63 -6.94
CA PHE A 442 -15.41 -11.90 -5.76
C PHE A 442 -14.98 -12.51 -4.42
N ASN A 443 -14.18 -13.58 -4.46
CA ASN A 443 -13.34 -13.99 -3.33
C ASN A 443 -11.90 -14.26 -3.81
N TYR A 444 -10.92 -13.78 -3.04
CA TYR A 444 -9.50 -14.04 -3.23
C TYR A 444 -9.00 -15.11 -2.26
N ALA A 445 -7.84 -15.68 -2.55
CA ALA A 445 -7.05 -16.41 -1.57
C ALA A 445 -5.65 -15.82 -1.45
N SER A 446 -5.03 -15.98 -0.28
CA SER A 446 -3.62 -15.71 -0.02
C SER A 446 -2.89 -17.03 0.20
N CYS A 447 -1.93 -17.35 -0.68
CA CYS A 447 -1.29 -18.66 -0.75
C CYS A 447 0.03 -18.64 -1.54
N ARG A 448 0.78 -19.74 -1.43
CA ARG A 448 1.82 -20.14 -2.39
C ARG A 448 1.47 -21.45 -3.11
N TYR A 449 0.68 -22.31 -2.47
CA TYR A 449 0.36 -23.65 -2.95
C TYR A 449 -1.13 -23.81 -3.22
N ILE A 450 -1.45 -24.52 -4.31
CA ILE A 450 -2.82 -24.93 -4.64
C ILE A 450 -2.87 -26.46 -4.64
N LEU A 451 -3.78 -27.04 -3.85
CA LEU A 451 -4.04 -28.47 -3.84
C LEU A 451 -5.38 -28.75 -4.51
N ILE A 452 -5.30 -29.30 -5.72
CA ILE A 452 -6.44 -29.62 -6.58
C ILE A 452 -6.79 -31.08 -6.36
N ARG A 453 -8.07 -31.38 -6.10
CA ARG A 453 -8.60 -32.73 -5.92
C ARG A 453 -9.81 -32.97 -6.83
N ASN A 454 -10.01 -34.23 -7.19
CA ASN A 454 -11.00 -34.65 -8.18
C ASN A 454 -10.84 -33.92 -9.52
N ALA A 455 -9.59 -33.65 -9.92
CA ALA A 455 -9.30 -33.17 -11.26
C ALA A 455 -9.80 -34.19 -12.30
N PRO A 456 -10.34 -33.75 -13.45
CA PRO A 456 -10.64 -34.64 -14.57
C PRO A 456 -9.38 -35.38 -15.04
N GLU A 457 -9.55 -36.57 -15.61
CA GLU A 457 -8.44 -37.34 -16.15
C GLU A 457 -7.76 -36.61 -17.31
N GLY A 458 -6.43 -36.55 -17.28
CA GLY A 458 -5.62 -35.80 -18.22
C GLY A 458 -4.41 -35.17 -17.52
N ARG A 459 -3.52 -34.56 -18.30
CA ARG A 459 -2.34 -33.85 -17.76
C ARG A 459 -2.71 -32.40 -17.45
N LEU A 460 -2.42 -31.96 -16.23
CA LEU A 460 -2.39 -30.54 -15.86
C LEU A 460 -0.94 -30.03 -15.93
N THR A 461 -0.77 -28.84 -16.49
CA THR A 461 0.54 -28.20 -16.71
C THR A 461 0.61 -26.81 -16.06
N THR A 462 1.77 -26.18 -16.13
CA THR A 462 1.98 -24.80 -15.65
C THR A 462 1.18 -23.80 -16.47
N GLU A 463 0.97 -24.06 -17.76
CA GLU A 463 0.29 -23.18 -18.71
C GLU A 463 -1.23 -23.13 -18.49
N ASP A 464 -1.80 -24.18 -17.88
CA ASP A 464 -3.22 -24.28 -17.55
C ASP A 464 -3.65 -23.38 -16.37
N ILE A 465 -2.68 -22.80 -15.64
CA ILE A 465 -2.89 -22.16 -14.34
C ILE A 465 -2.33 -20.73 -14.35
N LYS A 466 -3.13 -19.77 -13.91
CA LYS A 466 -2.72 -18.38 -13.69
C LYS A 466 -3.16 -17.91 -12.30
N GLY A 467 -2.22 -17.37 -11.54
CA GLY A 467 -2.51 -16.58 -10.34
C GLY A 467 -2.47 -15.10 -10.68
N TYR A 468 -3.60 -14.41 -10.57
CA TYR A 468 -3.65 -12.95 -10.69
C TYR A 468 -3.33 -12.32 -9.34
N PHE A 469 -2.13 -11.76 -9.20
CA PHE A 469 -1.69 -11.10 -7.96
C PHE A 469 -2.35 -9.73 -7.87
N ILE A 470 -3.19 -9.53 -6.86
CA ILE A 470 -4.04 -8.35 -6.71
C ILE A 470 -3.70 -7.61 -5.42
N THR A 471 -3.56 -6.29 -5.51
CA THR A 471 -3.35 -5.39 -4.36
C THR A 471 -3.83 -3.98 -4.68
N THR A 472 -3.90 -3.10 -3.67
CA THR A 472 -4.10 -1.66 -3.92
C THR A 472 -2.90 -1.13 -4.70
N ASP A 473 -3.11 -0.54 -5.87
CA ASP A 473 -2.05 -0.18 -6.83
C ASP A 473 -1.26 1.07 -6.41
N LEU A 474 -0.50 0.93 -5.32
CA LEU A 474 0.35 1.99 -4.78
C LEU A 474 1.70 2.00 -5.54
N PRO A 475 2.08 3.13 -6.17
CA PRO A 475 3.39 3.28 -6.78
C PRO A 475 4.51 3.01 -5.79
N LYS A 476 5.59 2.39 -6.25
CA LYS A 476 6.81 2.24 -5.45
C LYS A 476 7.39 3.63 -5.16
N ALA A 477 7.83 3.85 -3.92
CA ALA A 477 8.39 5.12 -3.44
C ALA A 477 9.86 5.01 -3.03
N SER A 478 10.49 3.83 -3.07
CA SER A 478 11.92 3.70 -2.77
C SER A 478 12.64 2.64 -3.61
N THR A 479 13.96 2.76 -3.69
CA THR A 479 14.86 1.69 -4.15
C THR A 479 15.98 1.50 -3.12
N PHE A 480 16.51 0.28 -3.01
CA PHE A 480 17.62 -0.05 -2.12
C PHE A 480 18.45 -1.19 -2.72
N ASN A 481 19.78 -1.12 -2.54
CA ASN A 481 20.71 -2.24 -2.75
C ASN A 481 22.00 -1.98 -1.97
N CYS A 482 22.60 -3.01 -1.37
CA CYS A 482 23.87 -2.92 -0.65
C CYS A 482 24.78 -4.13 -0.91
N SER A 483 25.96 -4.14 -0.30
CA SER A 483 26.95 -5.21 -0.48
C SER A 483 26.71 -6.52 0.29
N ASP A 484 25.58 -6.63 1.02
CA ASP A 484 25.14 -7.84 1.73
C ASP A 484 23.83 -8.36 1.12
N GLU A 485 23.91 -9.52 0.47
CA GLU A 485 22.77 -10.14 -0.20
C GLU A 485 21.67 -10.61 0.76
N THR A 486 21.99 -10.82 2.04
CA THR A 486 20.98 -11.11 3.07
C THR A 486 20.04 -9.92 3.21
N LEU A 487 20.59 -8.71 3.31
CA LEU A 487 19.83 -7.47 3.44
C LEU A 487 19.04 -7.15 2.17
N ASN A 488 19.62 -7.38 0.99
CA ASN A 488 18.93 -7.25 -0.30
C ASN A 488 17.73 -8.21 -0.42
N GLY A 489 17.90 -9.45 0.06
CA GLY A 489 16.85 -10.45 0.16
C GLY A 489 15.72 -10.04 1.12
N ILE A 490 16.07 -9.49 2.30
CA ILE A 490 15.08 -9.00 3.28
C ILE A 490 14.29 -7.82 2.70
N TYR A 491 14.95 -6.83 2.09
CA TYR A 491 14.30 -5.70 1.43
C TYR A 491 13.27 -6.17 0.39
N THR A 492 13.67 -7.14 -0.45
CA THR A 492 12.80 -7.72 -1.48
C THR A 492 11.61 -8.49 -0.88
N MET A 493 11.86 -9.32 0.14
CA MET A 493 10.81 -10.06 0.84
C MET A 493 9.80 -9.12 1.52
N VAL A 494 10.24 -8.01 2.09
CA VAL A 494 9.36 -7.05 2.77
C VAL A 494 8.50 -6.25 1.78
N ASP A 495 9.06 -5.74 0.66
CA ASP A 495 8.24 -5.10 -0.40
C ASP A 495 7.17 -6.06 -0.95
N HIS A 496 7.55 -7.31 -1.23
CA HIS A 496 6.62 -8.34 -1.69
C HIS A 496 5.56 -8.69 -0.64
N THR A 497 5.93 -8.72 0.64
CA THR A 497 4.98 -8.93 1.75
C THR A 497 3.96 -7.81 1.82
N LEU A 498 4.38 -6.54 1.77
CA LEU A 498 3.44 -5.40 1.78
C LEU A 498 2.44 -5.50 0.63
N ARG A 499 2.89 -5.83 -0.58
CA ARG A 499 2.00 -6.06 -1.74
C ARG A 499 0.99 -7.18 -1.48
N CYS A 500 1.40 -8.27 -0.83
CA CYS A 500 0.49 -9.35 -0.42
C CYS A 500 -0.54 -8.94 0.65
N LEU A 501 -0.32 -7.85 1.39
CA LEU A 501 -1.07 -7.45 2.59
C LEU A 501 -1.88 -6.14 2.44
N MET A 502 -2.00 -5.58 1.23
CA MET A 502 -2.69 -4.28 0.98
C MET A 502 -3.94 -4.35 0.10
N LEU A 503 -4.46 -5.53 -0.25
CA LEU A 503 -5.74 -5.66 -0.94
C LEU A 503 -6.89 -5.20 -0.04
N GLY A 504 -7.71 -4.25 -0.53
CA GLY A 504 -8.93 -3.80 0.15
C GLY A 504 -8.93 -2.36 0.64
N GLY A 505 -7.86 -1.59 0.39
CA GLY A 505 -7.77 -0.17 0.77
C GLY A 505 -7.48 0.03 2.27
N TYR A 506 -6.84 -0.95 2.88
CA TYR A 506 -6.27 -0.95 4.23
C TYR A 506 -5.22 -2.07 4.28
N GLN A 507 -4.37 -2.07 5.31
CA GLN A 507 -3.34 -3.08 5.48
C GLN A 507 -3.77 -4.10 6.53
N VAL A 508 -3.56 -5.39 6.26
CA VAL A 508 -4.02 -6.48 7.15
C VAL A 508 -2.90 -7.15 7.92
N ASP A 509 -3.29 -7.94 8.92
CA ASP A 509 -2.45 -8.96 9.56
C ASP A 509 -1.99 -10.03 8.52
N CYS A 510 -2.95 -10.75 7.92
CA CYS A 510 -2.80 -11.69 6.81
C CYS A 510 -4.08 -11.77 5.96
N HIS A 511 -3.95 -11.92 4.64
CA HIS A 511 -5.12 -12.10 3.75
C HIS A 511 -5.71 -13.51 3.74
N SER A 512 -5.10 -14.45 4.48
CA SER A 512 -5.53 -15.85 4.55
C SER A 512 -6.55 -16.10 5.66
N ARG A 513 -6.12 -16.03 6.93
CA ARG A 513 -6.90 -16.48 8.09
C ARG A 513 -7.84 -15.41 8.65
N GLU A 514 -7.42 -14.15 8.70
CA GLU A 514 -8.07 -13.11 9.53
C GLU A 514 -8.54 -11.91 8.73
N ARG A 515 -7.76 -11.41 7.76
CA ARG A 515 -8.11 -10.33 6.82
C ARG A 515 -8.45 -8.99 7.50
N ASN A 516 -7.99 -8.77 8.74
CA ASN A 516 -8.40 -7.64 9.56
C ASN A 516 -7.35 -6.53 9.53
N GLY A 517 -7.80 -5.28 9.50
CA GLY A 517 -6.93 -4.12 9.56
C GLY A 517 -6.44 -3.82 10.97
N TYR A 518 -5.74 -4.75 11.61
CA TYR A 518 -5.23 -4.60 12.98
C TYR A 518 -4.28 -3.41 13.09
N GLY A 519 -4.52 -2.55 14.09
CA GLY A 519 -3.74 -1.32 14.27
C GLY A 519 -2.32 -1.55 14.78
N GLY A 520 -2.05 -2.66 15.47
CA GLY A 520 -0.69 -2.99 15.93
C GLY A 520 0.19 -3.43 14.76
N ASP A 521 -0.31 -4.33 13.92
CA ASP A 521 0.27 -4.71 12.63
C ASP A 521 0.42 -3.50 11.69
N GLY A 522 -0.60 -2.64 11.63
CA GLY A 522 -0.55 -1.37 10.91
C GLY A 522 0.50 -0.40 11.48
N GLN A 523 0.71 -0.38 12.80
CA GLN A 523 1.72 0.46 13.44
C GLN A 523 3.13 -0.10 13.24
N SER A 524 3.35 -1.41 13.36
CA SER A 524 4.68 -2.01 13.20
C SER A 524 5.23 -1.85 11.78
N SER A 525 4.36 -1.87 10.78
CA SER A 525 4.71 -1.76 9.35
C SER A 525 4.52 -0.35 8.77
N LEU A 526 4.14 0.64 9.58
CA LEU A 526 3.82 2.01 9.19
C LEU A 526 4.98 2.70 8.46
N ASP A 527 6.11 2.84 9.14
CA ASP A 527 7.31 3.50 8.63
C ASP A 527 7.83 2.84 7.34
N THR A 528 7.83 1.51 7.29
CA THR A 528 8.20 0.77 6.08
C THR A 528 7.26 1.06 4.92
N THR A 529 5.94 1.08 5.17
CA THR A 529 4.95 1.37 4.12
C THR A 529 5.11 2.78 3.57
N LEU A 530 5.31 3.77 4.45
CA LEU A 530 5.57 5.16 4.07
C LEU A 530 6.86 5.31 3.26
N CYS A 531 7.92 4.57 3.61
CA CYS A 531 9.15 4.53 2.83
C CYS A 531 8.94 3.86 1.46
N PHE A 532 8.33 2.67 1.42
CA PHE A 532 8.35 1.80 0.24
C PHE A 532 7.29 2.15 -0.82
N LEU A 533 6.16 2.75 -0.42
CA LEU A 533 5.00 2.95 -1.29
C LEU A 533 4.42 4.36 -1.14
N ARG A 534 3.96 4.95 -2.26
CA ARG A 534 3.19 6.20 -2.29
C ARG A 534 1.80 5.94 -1.69
N SER A 535 1.73 6.06 -0.37
CA SER A 535 0.61 5.64 0.49
C SER A 535 -0.15 6.83 1.11
N ASP A 536 0.06 8.03 0.56
CA ASP A 536 -0.56 9.29 0.94
C ASP A 536 -2.11 9.22 1.01
N ALA A 537 -2.77 8.95 -0.12
CA ALA A 537 -4.23 8.79 -0.21
C ALA A 537 -4.73 7.55 0.56
N PHE A 538 -3.96 6.45 0.52
CA PHE A 538 -4.27 5.20 1.23
C PHE A 538 -4.45 5.41 2.75
N TYR A 539 -3.48 6.05 3.42
CA TYR A 539 -3.61 6.34 4.85
C TYR A 539 -4.65 7.43 5.13
N ARG A 540 -4.88 8.40 4.22
CA ARG A 540 -5.99 9.35 4.35
C ARG A 540 -7.35 8.66 4.35
N LYS A 541 -7.55 7.59 3.56
CA LYS A 541 -8.74 6.74 3.60
C LYS A 541 -8.75 5.84 4.83
N TRP A 542 -7.70 5.06 5.09
CA TRP A 542 -7.74 4.08 6.19
C TRP A 542 -7.92 4.73 7.57
N THR A 543 -7.24 5.85 7.83
CA THR A 543 -7.45 6.59 9.09
C THR A 543 -8.85 7.23 9.19
N ARG A 544 -9.59 7.41 8.08
CA ARG A 544 -11.03 7.77 8.14
C ARG A 544 -11.87 6.59 8.61
N ASP A 545 -11.59 5.37 8.16
CA ASP A 545 -12.30 4.18 8.63
C ASP A 545 -12.13 3.99 10.16
N TRP A 546 -10.95 4.30 10.68
CA TRP A 546 -10.67 4.32 12.14
C TRP A 546 -11.49 5.38 12.89
N LEU A 547 -11.75 6.54 12.29
CA LEU A 547 -12.67 7.55 12.85
C LEU A 547 -14.13 7.06 12.85
N ASP A 548 -14.58 6.46 11.74
CA ASP A 548 -15.94 5.90 11.62
C ASP A 548 -16.18 4.74 12.62
N GLY A 549 -15.11 4.06 13.04
CA GLY A 549 -15.09 3.03 14.09
C GLY A 549 -14.96 3.54 15.53
N GLN A 550 -14.71 4.83 15.78
CA GLN A 550 -14.57 5.33 17.16
C GLN A 550 -15.92 5.28 17.91
N ARG A 551 -15.88 4.80 19.15
CA ARG A 551 -17.05 4.73 20.03
C ARG A 551 -17.34 6.06 20.72
N ASN A 552 -18.56 6.22 21.23
CA ASN A 552 -19.01 7.43 21.92
C ASN A 552 -18.19 7.75 23.19
N ASP A 553 -17.62 6.73 23.85
CA ASP A 553 -16.71 6.86 25.00
C ASP A 553 -15.30 7.39 24.64
N GLY A 554 -15.01 7.60 23.35
CA GLY A 554 -13.69 7.98 22.84
C GLY A 554 -12.78 6.81 22.49
N GLY A 555 -13.19 5.58 22.77
CA GLY A 555 -12.37 4.40 22.53
C GLY A 555 -12.38 3.95 21.07
N PHE A 556 -11.20 3.74 20.51
CA PHE A 556 -11.03 3.09 19.22
C PHE A 556 -11.27 1.57 19.29
N THR A 557 -11.43 0.98 18.12
CA THR A 557 -11.39 -0.46 17.88
C THR A 557 -9.93 -0.96 17.83
N TYR A 558 -9.72 -2.26 17.62
CA TYR A 558 -8.38 -2.84 17.37
C TYR A 558 -8.09 -3.05 15.89
N THR A 559 -9.16 -3.10 15.10
CA THR A 559 -9.14 -3.31 13.66
C THR A 559 -9.99 -2.24 13.00
N SER A 560 -9.64 -1.87 11.77
CA SER A 560 -10.54 -1.16 10.87
C SER A 560 -10.53 -1.83 9.49
N PRO A 561 -11.65 -2.41 9.00
CA PRO A 561 -13.00 -2.42 9.58
C PRO A 561 -13.11 -3.03 10.99
N ALA A 562 -14.14 -2.63 11.74
CA ALA A 562 -14.31 -2.93 13.15
C ALA A 562 -14.72 -4.40 13.37
N SER A 563 -13.96 -5.10 14.20
CA SER A 563 -14.22 -6.50 14.59
C SER A 563 -14.07 -6.69 16.10
N GLY A 564 -14.59 -7.80 16.63
CA GLY A 564 -14.60 -8.11 18.08
C GLY A 564 -13.29 -8.67 18.65
N HIS A 565 -12.14 -8.27 18.10
CA HIS A 565 -10.81 -8.75 18.54
C HIS A 565 -10.23 -7.89 19.68
N GLY A 566 -8.95 -8.10 20.02
CA GLY A 566 -8.20 -7.40 21.05
C GLY A 566 -6.78 -7.03 20.59
N GLY A 567 -5.95 -6.60 21.53
CA GLY A 567 -4.54 -6.22 21.29
C GLY A 567 -3.98 -5.33 22.40
N GLY A 568 -4.83 -4.43 22.93
CA GLY A 568 -4.44 -3.41 23.92
C GLY A 568 -3.98 -2.10 23.27
N PRO A 569 -3.33 -1.20 24.04
CA PRO A 569 -3.05 0.16 23.59
C PRO A 569 -2.19 0.27 22.32
N PHE A 570 -1.25 -0.65 22.09
CA PHE A 570 -0.46 -0.69 20.85
C PHE A 570 -1.30 -0.94 19.60
N TRP A 571 -2.45 -1.61 19.73
CA TRP A 571 -3.36 -1.85 18.61
C TRP A 571 -4.39 -0.73 18.44
N CYS A 572 -5.05 -0.29 19.51
CA CYS A 572 -6.08 0.75 19.41
C CYS A 572 -5.53 2.19 19.36
N GLY A 573 -4.26 2.40 19.72
CA GLY A 573 -3.54 3.68 19.63
C GLY A 573 -3.02 4.05 18.23
N PHE A 574 -3.14 3.14 17.25
CA PHE A 574 -2.63 3.26 15.88
C PHE A 574 -2.86 4.64 15.23
N LEU A 575 -4.06 5.22 15.40
CA LEU A 575 -4.41 6.50 14.78
C LEU A 575 -3.42 7.63 15.13
N THR A 576 -2.85 7.61 16.34
CA THR A 576 -1.84 8.59 16.80
C THR A 576 -0.56 8.46 15.97
N ALA A 577 0.00 7.25 15.89
CA ALA A 577 1.22 6.97 15.15
C ALA A 577 1.04 7.23 13.65
N ALA A 578 -0.05 6.71 13.07
CA ALA A 578 -0.39 6.87 11.65
C ALA A 578 -0.50 8.34 11.25
N THR A 579 -1.17 9.16 12.06
CA THR A 579 -1.32 10.61 11.80
C THR A 579 0.03 11.32 11.88
N LEU A 580 0.87 11.00 12.87
CA LEU A 580 2.15 11.69 13.06
C LEU A 580 3.19 11.31 11.99
N LYS A 581 3.33 10.02 11.66
CA LYS A 581 4.29 9.55 10.65
C LYS A 581 3.88 9.98 9.24
N HIS A 582 2.58 9.94 8.90
CA HIS A 582 2.06 10.48 7.63
C HIS A 582 2.33 11.99 7.51
N TYR A 583 2.08 12.76 8.57
CA TYR A 583 2.41 14.19 8.59
C TYR A 583 3.90 14.45 8.33
N HIS A 584 4.81 13.73 8.99
CA HIS A 584 6.25 13.88 8.73
C HIS A 584 6.64 13.52 7.28
N HIS A 585 6.12 12.42 6.72
CA HIS A 585 6.46 11.94 5.37
C HIS A 585 5.83 12.77 4.24
N TYR A 586 4.62 13.32 4.42
CA TYR A 586 3.85 13.98 3.36
C TYR A 586 3.52 15.47 3.60
N GLY A 587 3.77 16.02 4.79
CA GLY A 587 3.48 17.42 5.12
C GLY A 587 1.99 17.75 5.34
N ASP A 588 1.11 16.74 5.31
CA ASP A 588 -0.34 16.93 5.29
C ASP A 588 -0.93 17.34 6.66
N ILE A 589 -0.81 18.63 6.98
CA ILE A 589 -1.41 19.22 8.18
C ILE A 589 -2.95 19.10 8.22
N SER A 590 -3.62 18.87 7.07
CA SER A 590 -5.07 18.65 7.04
C SER A 590 -5.46 17.32 7.70
N LEU A 591 -4.61 16.29 7.57
CA LEU A 591 -4.82 14.99 8.23
C LEU A 591 -4.70 15.13 9.76
N VAL A 592 -3.72 15.90 10.23
CA VAL A 592 -3.54 16.20 11.66
C VAL A 592 -4.79 16.88 12.22
N ARG A 593 -5.25 17.97 11.58
CA ARG A 593 -6.48 18.71 11.98
C ARG A 593 -7.70 17.79 12.04
N ARG A 594 -7.82 16.85 11.10
CA ARG A 594 -8.95 15.91 10.99
C ARG A 594 -8.95 14.85 12.09
N ASN A 595 -7.79 14.29 12.41
CA ASN A 595 -7.68 13.13 13.29
C ASN A 595 -7.45 13.51 14.76
N TYR A 596 -6.84 14.67 15.04
CA TYR A 596 -6.44 15.10 16.38
C TYR A 596 -7.57 15.12 17.43
N PRO A 597 -8.81 15.59 17.16
CA PRO A 597 -9.88 15.58 18.17
C PRO A 597 -10.24 14.17 18.65
N ALA A 598 -10.22 13.18 17.74
CA ALA A 598 -10.46 11.79 18.08
C ALA A 598 -9.31 11.19 18.90
N ILE A 599 -8.07 11.52 18.56
CA ILE A 599 -6.85 11.13 19.29
C ILE A 599 -6.90 11.68 20.72
N LYS A 600 -7.16 12.98 20.89
CA LYS A 600 -7.30 13.63 22.20
C LYS A 600 -8.33 12.92 23.08
N LYS A 601 -9.52 12.64 22.51
CA LYS A 601 -10.60 11.94 23.21
C LYS A 601 -10.23 10.50 23.65
N TRP A 602 -9.38 9.81 22.90
CA TRP A 602 -8.84 8.51 23.30
C TRP A 602 -7.88 8.61 24.50
N PHE A 603 -7.03 9.64 24.54
CA PHE A 603 -6.18 9.92 25.70
C PHE A 603 -6.96 10.41 26.92
N GLU A 604 -8.08 11.12 26.74
CA GLU A 604 -9.01 11.44 27.83
C GLU A 604 -9.64 10.17 28.43
N LEU A 605 -10.06 9.22 27.59
CA LEU A 605 -10.51 7.91 28.06
C LEU A 605 -9.39 7.14 28.79
N ALA A 606 -8.16 7.13 28.25
CA ALA A 606 -7.00 6.50 28.89
C ALA A 606 -6.69 7.11 30.26
N GLN A 607 -6.76 8.44 30.37
CA GLN A 607 -6.56 9.19 31.62
C GLN A 607 -7.64 8.86 32.65
N SER A 608 -8.91 8.73 32.23
CA SER A 608 -10.02 8.30 33.13
C SER A 608 -9.84 6.89 33.71
N LYS A 609 -8.88 6.12 33.19
CA LYS A 609 -8.48 4.78 33.63
C LYS A 609 -7.02 4.75 34.09
N THR A 610 -6.51 5.86 34.62
CA THR A 610 -5.17 5.97 35.21
C THR A 610 -5.30 6.14 36.73
N VAL A 611 -4.47 5.42 37.50
CA VAL A 611 -4.44 5.46 38.97
C VAL A 611 -2.97 5.53 39.39
N ASN A 612 -2.60 6.51 40.21
CA ASN A 612 -1.22 6.79 40.60
C ASN A 612 -0.27 6.85 39.38
N ASP A 613 -0.70 7.59 38.35
CA ASP A 613 -0.07 7.74 37.02
C ASP A 613 0.13 6.47 36.18
N LEU A 614 -0.15 5.29 36.76
CA LEU A 614 -0.11 3.99 36.12
C LEU A 614 -1.43 3.67 35.40
N GLN A 615 -1.30 3.26 34.15
CA GLN A 615 -2.41 2.82 33.30
C GLN A 615 -3.11 1.58 33.87
N GLN A 616 -4.41 1.71 34.17
CA GLN A 616 -5.29 0.57 34.38
C GLN A 616 -5.85 0.08 33.05
N LYS A 617 -6.35 -1.17 33.02
CA LYS A 617 -6.90 -1.77 31.80
C LYS A 617 -8.05 -0.93 31.23
N PHE A 618 -7.83 -0.41 30.03
CA PHE A 618 -8.77 0.36 29.22
C PHE A 618 -8.73 -0.12 27.77
N CYS A 619 -9.78 0.15 26.99
CA CYS A 619 -10.08 -0.59 25.77
C CYS A 619 -10.29 -2.09 26.10
N GLY A 620 -11.56 -2.51 26.19
CA GLY A 620 -11.92 -3.88 26.58
C GLY A 620 -11.51 -4.93 25.54
N GLY A 621 -11.23 -6.16 25.99
CA GLY A 621 -10.68 -7.23 25.16
C GLY A 621 -9.50 -7.91 25.88
N TRP A 622 -8.55 -8.45 25.12
CA TRP A 622 -7.28 -8.96 25.63
C TRP A 622 -6.11 -8.05 25.22
N TYR A 623 -5.01 -8.13 25.97
CA TYR A 623 -3.76 -7.45 25.66
C TYR A 623 -2.73 -8.48 25.19
N LEU A 624 -2.00 -8.17 24.11
CA LEU A 624 -1.09 -9.14 23.48
C LEU A 624 0.38 -9.02 23.90
N GLY A 625 0.80 -7.89 24.48
CA GLY A 625 2.21 -7.67 24.84
C GLY A 625 3.12 -7.70 23.61
N ASP A 626 4.25 -8.38 23.71
CA ASP A 626 5.20 -8.54 22.60
C ASP A 626 4.89 -9.77 21.72
N TRP A 627 3.72 -9.71 21.08
CA TRP A 627 3.10 -10.81 20.34
C TRP A 627 4.06 -11.51 19.37
N ALA A 628 4.01 -12.85 19.39
CA ALA A 628 4.75 -13.73 18.49
C ALA A 628 6.29 -13.73 18.66
N SER A 629 6.76 -13.36 19.85
CA SER A 629 8.16 -13.54 20.27
C SER A 629 8.70 -14.96 19.98
N PRO A 630 10.03 -15.12 19.79
CA PRO A 630 10.65 -16.42 19.51
C PRO A 630 10.28 -17.51 20.53
N LYS A 631 10.20 -18.75 20.06
CA LYS A 631 9.95 -19.94 20.89
C LYS A 631 10.88 -19.95 22.11
N GLY A 632 10.28 -19.92 23.31
CA GLY A 632 10.99 -19.92 24.60
C GLY A 632 10.99 -18.57 25.32
N VAL A 633 10.60 -17.48 24.66
CA VAL A 633 10.41 -16.16 25.26
C VAL A 633 8.99 -16.03 25.82
N ASP A 634 8.83 -15.40 26.99
CA ASP A 634 7.53 -15.04 27.56
C ASP A 634 7.09 -13.65 27.09
N ASP A 635 6.16 -13.63 26.12
CA ASP A 635 5.58 -12.39 25.57
C ASP A 635 4.54 -11.74 26.51
N LYS A 636 4.00 -12.49 27.48
CA LYS A 636 2.92 -12.05 28.38
C LYS A 636 3.43 -11.53 29.70
N GLY A 637 4.46 -12.15 30.29
CA GLY A 637 5.08 -11.69 31.54
C GLY A 637 5.59 -10.25 31.46
N ASN A 638 5.99 -9.81 30.26
CA ASN A 638 6.53 -8.48 29.99
C ASN A 638 5.47 -7.41 29.64
N ALA A 639 4.18 -7.77 29.59
CA ALA A 639 3.13 -6.89 29.07
C ALA A 639 2.85 -5.65 29.93
N GLU A 640 3.02 -5.68 31.26
CA GLU A 640 2.79 -4.48 32.09
C GLU A 640 3.84 -3.39 31.79
N VAL A 641 5.13 -3.73 31.86
CA VAL A 641 6.24 -2.82 31.56
C VAL A 641 6.08 -2.23 30.16
N PHE A 642 5.75 -3.07 29.18
CA PHE A 642 5.44 -2.67 27.81
C PHE A 642 4.36 -1.58 27.78
N ILE A 643 3.20 -1.82 28.40
CA ILE A 643 2.03 -0.95 28.27
C ILE A 643 2.25 0.41 28.93
N HIS A 644 2.88 0.43 30.11
CA HIS A 644 3.14 1.68 30.81
C HIS A 644 4.10 2.58 30.01
N ALA A 645 5.22 2.03 29.55
CA ALA A 645 6.20 2.76 28.76
C ALA A 645 5.65 3.14 27.35
N TYR A 646 4.94 2.24 26.67
CA TYR A 646 4.28 2.56 25.39
C TYR A 646 3.30 3.73 25.51
N MET A 647 2.53 3.81 26.60
CA MET A 647 1.59 4.92 26.77
C MET A 647 2.29 6.27 26.95
N SER A 648 3.46 6.33 27.60
CA SER A 648 4.28 7.54 27.64
C SER A 648 4.82 7.92 26.26
N TYR A 649 5.32 6.94 25.51
CA TYR A 649 5.73 7.13 24.12
C TYR A 649 4.57 7.67 23.24
N ALA A 650 3.37 7.13 23.39
CA ALA A 650 2.17 7.59 22.69
C ALA A 650 1.72 9.01 23.12
N LEU A 651 1.87 9.37 24.40
CA LEU A 651 1.61 10.72 24.89
C LEU A 651 2.56 11.75 24.26
N GLU A 652 3.86 11.45 24.12
CA GLU A 652 4.78 12.37 23.41
C GLU A 652 4.47 12.46 21.89
N GLN A 653 3.94 11.40 21.27
CA GLN A 653 3.40 11.52 19.91
C GLN A 653 2.20 12.47 19.84
N ALA A 654 1.27 12.40 20.81
CA ALA A 654 0.14 13.32 20.91
C ALA A 654 0.60 14.77 21.16
N ALA A 655 1.63 14.96 21.97
CA ALA A 655 2.26 16.27 22.17
C ALA A 655 2.85 16.83 20.87
N LYS A 656 3.50 16.01 20.05
CA LYS A 656 4.03 16.42 18.72
C LYS A 656 2.90 16.85 17.76
N LEU A 657 1.80 16.10 17.72
CA LEU A 657 0.61 16.46 16.95
C LEU A 657 -0.03 17.79 17.44
N ALA A 658 -0.14 17.97 18.75
CA ALA A 658 -0.64 19.21 19.35
C ALA A 658 0.23 20.42 18.97
N ASN A 659 1.57 20.31 19.07
CA ASN A 659 2.48 21.37 18.65
C ASN A 659 2.36 21.71 17.15
N ALA A 660 2.18 20.71 16.28
CA ALA A 660 1.98 20.93 14.85
C ALA A 660 0.71 21.74 14.53
N LEU A 661 -0.29 21.71 15.41
CA LEU A 661 -1.51 22.52 15.32
C LEU A 661 -1.40 23.88 16.01
N GLY A 662 -0.36 24.12 16.81
CA GLY A 662 -0.26 25.29 17.69
C GLY A 662 -0.97 25.13 19.04
N GLU A 663 -1.44 23.92 19.39
CA GLU A 663 -2.16 23.61 20.63
C GLU A 663 -1.17 23.44 21.82
N ILE A 664 -0.48 24.53 22.18
CA ILE A 664 0.64 24.52 23.14
C ILE A 664 0.22 24.02 24.54
N ALA A 665 -1.02 24.30 24.96
CA ALA A 665 -1.55 23.84 26.24
C ALA A 665 -1.72 22.31 26.29
N ASP A 666 -2.32 21.72 25.25
CA ASP A 666 -2.46 20.27 25.13
C ASP A 666 -1.09 19.60 25.00
N ALA A 667 -0.18 20.19 24.23
CA ALA A 667 1.19 19.69 24.07
C ALA A 667 1.94 19.61 25.41
N ARG A 668 1.74 20.59 26.28
CA ARG A 668 2.29 20.60 27.64
C ARG A 668 1.64 19.53 28.51
N MET A 669 0.30 19.48 28.54
CA MET A 669 -0.48 18.50 29.31
C MET A 669 -0.08 17.06 28.96
N PHE A 670 0.12 16.73 27.68
CA PHE A 670 0.54 15.39 27.27
C PHE A 670 1.96 15.05 27.77
N ARG A 671 2.89 16.01 27.76
CA ARG A 671 4.26 15.83 28.28
C ARG A 671 4.31 15.68 29.79
N GLU A 672 3.55 16.49 30.52
CA GLU A 672 3.45 16.39 31.98
C GLU A 672 2.91 15.01 32.40
N ARG A 673 1.89 14.50 31.70
CA ARG A 673 1.36 13.13 31.89
C ARG A 673 2.38 12.04 31.55
N ALA A 674 3.16 12.22 30.48
CA ALA A 674 4.22 11.27 30.12
C ALA A 674 5.32 11.23 31.18
N ALA A 675 5.78 12.40 31.66
CA ALA A 675 6.80 12.51 32.69
C ALA A 675 6.35 11.90 34.04
N ALA A 676 5.13 12.21 34.50
CA ALA A 676 4.57 11.63 35.72
C ALA A 676 4.45 10.09 35.61
N ARG A 677 4.01 9.59 34.45
CA ARG A 677 3.97 8.15 34.17
C ARG A 677 5.36 7.52 34.14
N ASN A 678 6.36 8.20 33.59
CA ASN A 678 7.73 7.69 33.54
C ASN A 678 8.28 7.47 34.94
N VAL A 679 8.13 8.44 35.84
CA VAL A 679 8.49 8.31 37.26
C VAL A 679 7.77 7.14 37.90
N ALA A 680 6.43 7.07 37.80
CA ALA A 680 5.65 5.99 38.42
C ALA A 680 5.98 4.59 37.85
N THR A 681 6.31 4.51 36.55
CA THR A 681 6.75 3.27 35.89
C THR A 681 8.13 2.85 36.36
N HIS A 682 9.07 3.80 36.48
CA HIS A 682 10.40 3.54 37.03
C HIS A 682 10.31 3.00 38.47
N SER A 683 9.62 3.71 39.36
CA SER A 683 9.48 3.32 40.76
C SER A 683 8.78 1.97 40.97
N LYS A 684 7.89 1.53 40.06
CA LYS A 684 7.19 0.23 40.17
C LYS A 684 7.99 -0.94 39.60
N PHE A 685 8.74 -0.74 38.51
CA PHE A 685 9.24 -1.85 37.68
C PHE A 685 10.76 -1.95 37.55
N PHE A 686 11.53 -0.95 37.99
CA PHE A 686 12.99 -1.02 37.97
C PHE A 686 13.52 -1.89 39.11
N ASP A 687 14.46 -2.78 38.80
CA ASP A 687 15.28 -3.53 39.75
C ASP A 687 16.68 -2.88 39.80
N PRO A 688 17.03 -2.14 40.87
CA PRO A 688 18.33 -1.51 41.01
C PRO A 688 19.51 -2.50 41.10
N LYS A 689 19.28 -3.75 41.54
CA LYS A 689 20.35 -4.76 41.66
C LYS A 689 20.66 -5.39 40.31
N GLY A 690 19.62 -5.70 39.54
CA GLY A 690 19.73 -6.23 38.17
C GLY A 690 19.91 -5.15 37.10
N ARG A 691 19.78 -3.86 37.45
CA ARG A 691 19.83 -2.69 36.56
C ARG A 691 18.90 -2.82 35.34
N LYS A 692 17.70 -3.32 35.59
CA LYS A 692 16.77 -3.77 34.55
C LYS A 692 15.32 -3.53 34.92
N TYR A 693 14.42 -3.74 33.96
CA TYR A 693 12.98 -3.77 34.18
C TYR A 693 12.43 -5.17 33.88
N GLY A 694 11.41 -5.60 34.61
CA GLY A 694 10.73 -6.88 34.35
C GLY A 694 11.69 -8.07 34.32
N SER A 695 11.66 -8.87 33.24
CA SER A 695 12.54 -10.04 33.10
C SER A 695 14.02 -9.68 32.88
N GLY A 696 14.31 -8.58 32.19
CA GLY A 696 15.63 -8.33 31.59
C GLY A 696 15.80 -9.01 30.23
N ASP A 697 14.74 -9.07 29.43
CA ASP A 697 14.81 -9.39 28.00
C ASP A 697 14.82 -8.10 27.17
N GLN A 698 15.19 -8.21 25.88
CA GLN A 698 15.37 -7.07 24.96
C GLN A 698 14.22 -6.06 25.02
N VAL A 699 12.96 -6.53 24.96
CA VAL A 699 11.77 -5.66 24.99
C VAL A 699 11.62 -4.87 26.30
N THR A 700 12.01 -5.45 27.43
CA THR A 700 11.90 -4.79 28.74
C THR A 700 13.00 -3.77 29.02
N TYR A 701 14.11 -3.79 28.28
CA TYR A 701 15.06 -2.66 28.29
C TYR A 701 14.64 -1.57 27.30
N VAL A 702 14.38 -1.97 26.05
CA VAL A 702 14.18 -1.06 24.91
C VAL A 702 13.03 -0.09 25.11
N ILE A 703 11.88 -0.55 25.60
CA ILE A 703 10.68 0.30 25.63
C ILE A 703 10.77 1.35 26.75
N PRO A 704 11.24 1.01 27.98
CA PRO A 704 11.58 2.03 28.97
C PRO A 704 12.58 3.08 28.47
N LEU A 705 13.66 2.67 27.77
CA LEU A 705 14.62 3.60 27.17
C LEU A 705 13.94 4.51 26.12
N MET A 706 13.23 3.94 25.15
CA MET A 706 12.53 4.68 24.09
C MET A 706 11.42 5.63 24.60
N ALA A 707 10.83 5.31 25.75
CA ALA A 707 9.77 6.10 26.36
C ALA A 707 10.29 7.20 27.32
N GLY A 708 11.59 7.22 27.63
CA GLY A 708 12.16 8.10 28.66
C GLY A 708 11.76 7.71 30.09
N VAL A 709 11.46 6.43 30.35
CA VAL A 709 11.18 5.88 31.68
C VAL A 709 12.47 5.73 32.49
N VAL A 710 13.60 5.48 31.82
CA VAL A 710 14.91 5.40 32.46
C VAL A 710 15.40 6.81 32.78
N PRO A 711 15.75 7.11 34.05
CA PRO A 711 16.42 8.37 34.41
C PRO A 711 17.74 8.53 33.66
N ASP A 712 18.11 9.79 33.33
CA ASP A 712 19.32 10.09 32.55
C ASP A 712 20.59 9.53 33.21
N GLU A 713 20.66 9.56 34.54
CA GLU A 713 21.78 9.03 35.34
C GLU A 713 21.91 7.49 35.32
N LEU A 714 20.87 6.78 34.90
CA LEU A 714 20.86 5.31 34.75
C LEU A 714 20.83 4.86 33.28
N HIS A 715 20.75 5.80 32.34
CA HIS A 715 20.52 5.51 30.92
C HIS A 715 21.58 4.56 30.36
N ASP A 716 22.86 4.88 30.57
CA ASP A 716 23.97 4.14 29.99
C ASP A 716 24.09 2.74 30.63
N GLU A 717 23.93 2.60 31.95
CA GLU A 717 23.98 1.29 32.62
C GLU A 717 22.84 0.35 32.18
N VAL A 718 21.64 0.89 31.94
CA VAL A 718 20.48 0.11 31.46
C VAL A 718 20.63 -0.22 29.97
N PHE A 719 21.29 0.66 29.20
CA PHE A 719 21.61 0.41 27.79
C PHE A 719 22.72 -0.64 27.64
N ASP A 720 23.76 -0.61 28.47
CA ASP A 720 24.81 -1.63 28.52
C ASP A 720 24.22 -3.02 28.82
N GLY A 721 23.30 -3.10 29.80
CA GLY A 721 22.57 -4.34 30.11
C GLY A 721 21.70 -4.86 28.94
N PHE A 722 21.18 -3.96 28.10
CA PHE A 722 20.53 -4.34 26.84
C PHE A 722 21.54 -4.85 25.80
N GLU A 723 22.67 -4.18 25.63
CA GLU A 723 23.70 -4.56 24.64
C GLU A 723 24.34 -5.91 25.01
N GLU A 724 24.66 -6.14 26.27
CA GLU A 724 25.08 -7.45 26.81
C GLU A 724 23.99 -8.53 26.54
N THR A 725 22.73 -8.19 26.77
CA THR A 725 21.60 -9.11 26.49
C THR A 725 21.48 -9.45 25.01
N LEU A 726 21.68 -8.50 24.10
CA LEU A 726 21.63 -8.72 22.66
C LEU A 726 22.85 -9.49 22.15
N ILE A 727 24.06 -9.01 22.47
CA ILE A 727 25.32 -9.49 21.90
C ILE A 727 25.82 -10.74 22.63
N GLU A 728 25.81 -10.75 23.96
CA GLU A 728 26.40 -11.84 24.75
C GLU A 728 25.41 -12.94 25.09
N LYS A 729 24.23 -12.62 25.64
CA LYS A 729 23.22 -13.64 25.98
C LYS A 729 22.57 -14.22 24.72
N ASN A 730 22.11 -13.37 23.81
CA ASN A 730 21.37 -13.80 22.61
C ASN A 730 22.26 -14.01 21.35
N LYS A 731 23.59 -13.78 21.45
CA LYS A 731 24.56 -13.96 20.35
C LYS A 731 24.21 -13.17 19.08
N GLY A 732 23.66 -11.97 19.26
CA GLY A 732 23.18 -11.08 18.19
C GLY A 732 21.88 -11.54 17.54
N HIS A 733 21.02 -12.31 18.21
CA HIS A 733 19.68 -12.64 17.71
C HIS A 733 18.59 -11.85 18.44
N LEU A 734 17.44 -11.74 17.79
CA LEU A 734 16.23 -11.18 18.36
C LEU A 734 15.63 -12.11 19.42
N SER A 735 15.12 -11.53 20.51
CA SER A 735 14.21 -12.17 21.47
C SER A 735 12.89 -11.39 21.58
N THR A 736 12.46 -10.77 20.48
CA THR A 736 11.31 -9.86 20.40
C THR A 736 10.26 -10.32 19.39
N GLY A 737 9.00 -9.99 19.68
CA GLY A 737 7.85 -10.18 18.82
C GLY A 737 7.59 -8.98 17.91
N LEU A 738 6.36 -8.86 17.41
CA LEU A 738 5.91 -7.81 16.49
C LEU A 738 6.21 -6.40 17.02
N SER A 739 5.82 -6.13 18.26
CA SER A 739 5.82 -4.77 18.82
C SER A 739 7.17 -4.41 19.44
N GLY A 740 7.85 -5.37 20.07
CA GLY A 740 9.22 -5.22 20.57
C GLY A 740 10.23 -5.02 19.46
N THR A 741 10.11 -5.77 18.34
CA THR A 741 11.00 -5.57 17.17
C THR A 741 10.79 -4.18 16.56
N TYR A 742 9.54 -3.71 16.45
CA TYR A 742 9.24 -2.34 16.02
C TYR A 742 9.87 -1.30 16.94
N MET A 743 9.63 -1.38 18.26
CA MET A 743 10.17 -0.41 19.21
C MET A 743 11.70 -0.42 19.26
N MET A 744 12.34 -1.59 19.11
CA MET A 744 13.79 -1.72 19.13
C MET A 744 14.45 -1.09 17.89
N ILE A 745 13.89 -1.30 16.70
CA ILE A 745 14.42 -0.65 15.49
C ILE A 745 14.23 0.87 15.59
N GLN A 746 13.06 1.36 16.00
CA GLN A 746 12.80 2.78 16.18
C GLN A 746 13.74 3.42 17.23
N TYR A 747 14.03 2.73 18.33
CA TYR A 747 14.97 3.19 19.35
C TYR A 747 16.41 3.26 18.83
N LEU A 748 16.94 2.15 18.32
CA LEU A 748 18.33 2.06 17.85
C LEU A 748 18.61 3.04 16.70
N GLN A 749 17.68 3.25 15.77
CA GLN A 749 17.80 4.28 14.73
C GLN A 749 17.80 5.71 15.28
N SER A 750 17.12 5.97 16.41
CA SER A 750 17.04 7.30 17.01
C SER A 750 18.34 7.71 17.72
N ILE A 751 19.11 6.73 18.21
CA ILE A 751 20.41 6.91 18.88
C ILE A 751 21.62 6.58 17.98
N ASP A 752 21.41 6.35 16.69
CA ASP A 752 22.42 5.99 15.68
C ASP A 752 23.18 4.67 15.93
N ARG A 753 22.58 3.71 16.67
CA ARG A 753 23.13 2.35 16.89
C ARG A 753 22.69 1.38 15.78
N ASP A 754 22.88 1.80 14.54
CA ASP A 754 22.60 1.00 13.34
C ASP A 754 23.50 -0.25 13.23
N ASP A 755 24.64 -0.27 13.92
CA ASP A 755 25.53 -1.42 14.10
C ASP A 755 24.84 -2.58 14.85
N LEU A 756 24.08 -2.26 15.90
CA LEU A 756 23.28 -3.26 16.61
C LEU A 756 22.13 -3.78 15.75
N ILE A 757 21.53 -2.93 14.90
CA ILE A 757 20.50 -3.37 13.95
C ILE A 757 21.10 -4.34 12.92
N TYR A 758 22.26 -4.00 12.35
CA TYR A 758 22.99 -4.89 11.45
C TYR A 758 23.34 -6.23 12.11
N SER A 759 23.71 -6.22 13.41
CA SER A 759 24.11 -7.43 14.15
C SER A 759 23.06 -8.54 14.14
N PHE A 760 21.76 -8.20 14.14
CA PHE A 760 20.67 -9.18 14.06
C PHE A 760 20.02 -9.27 12.67
N ALA A 761 20.02 -8.18 11.88
CA ALA A 761 19.45 -8.17 10.53
C ALA A 761 20.24 -9.03 9.53
N SER A 762 21.56 -9.12 9.69
CA SER A 762 22.46 -9.95 8.86
C SER A 762 22.44 -11.45 9.22
N LYS A 763 21.74 -11.86 10.29
CA LYS A 763 21.71 -13.27 10.73
C LYS A 763 20.93 -14.14 9.76
N ARG A 764 21.44 -15.36 9.53
CA ARG A 764 20.81 -16.44 8.74
C ARG A 764 20.32 -17.62 9.61
N THR A 765 20.62 -17.61 10.91
CA THR A 765 20.22 -18.61 11.90
C THR A 765 18.98 -18.18 12.68
N TYR A 766 18.22 -19.14 13.20
CA TYR A 766 17.00 -18.86 13.97
C TYR A 766 17.31 -18.14 15.30
N PRO A 767 16.51 -17.13 15.71
CA PRO A 767 15.48 -16.42 14.96
C PRO A 767 16.06 -15.23 14.15
N SER A 768 15.71 -15.12 12.87
CA SER A 768 16.09 -14.00 12.00
C SER A 768 15.26 -13.98 10.71
N TRP A 769 15.28 -12.87 9.96
CA TRP A 769 14.72 -12.83 8.61
C TRP A 769 15.55 -13.68 7.62
N GLY A 770 16.88 -13.72 7.76
CA GLY A 770 17.71 -14.60 6.95
C GLY A 770 17.32 -16.07 7.13
N TYR A 771 17.01 -16.51 8.36
CA TYR A 771 16.46 -17.86 8.59
C TYR A 771 15.15 -18.12 7.83
N MET A 772 14.24 -17.13 7.71
CA MET A 772 13.04 -17.28 6.88
C MET A 772 13.43 -17.51 5.41
N ILE A 773 14.38 -16.73 4.88
CA ILE A 773 14.86 -16.82 3.49
C ILE A 773 15.52 -18.18 3.22
N GLU A 774 16.42 -18.65 4.10
CA GLU A 774 17.04 -19.99 4.01
C GLU A 774 15.99 -21.13 3.99
N ASN A 775 14.83 -20.90 4.60
CA ASN A 775 13.71 -21.86 4.63
C ASN A 775 12.64 -21.56 3.57
N GLY A 776 12.99 -20.83 2.50
CA GLY A 776 12.17 -20.64 1.31
C GLY A 776 11.05 -19.62 1.44
N ALA A 777 11.13 -18.71 2.42
CA ALA A 777 10.20 -17.59 2.53
C ALA A 777 10.31 -16.64 1.33
N THR A 778 9.15 -16.22 0.83
CA THR A 778 9.01 -15.12 -0.15
C THR A 778 8.17 -13.97 0.41
N ALA A 779 7.61 -14.14 1.60
CA ALA A 779 6.96 -13.12 2.42
C ALA A 779 7.26 -13.40 3.90
N THR A 780 7.18 -12.39 4.77
CA THR A 780 7.43 -12.59 6.21
C THR A 780 6.34 -13.43 6.87
N TRP A 781 6.73 -14.18 7.90
CA TRP A 781 5.86 -15.09 8.64
C TRP A 781 5.28 -14.43 9.90
N GLU A 782 4.24 -15.03 10.48
CA GLU A 782 3.61 -14.57 11.74
C GLU A 782 4.53 -14.85 12.95
N TYR A 783 5.13 -16.03 12.98
CA TYR A 783 6.13 -16.44 13.97
C TYR A 783 7.47 -16.72 13.27
N TRP A 784 8.57 -16.47 13.97
CA TRP A 784 9.94 -16.71 13.50
C TRP A 784 10.21 -18.15 13.01
N ASP A 785 9.45 -19.14 13.48
CA ASP A 785 9.54 -20.57 13.09
C ASP A 785 8.57 -20.97 11.95
N GLY A 786 7.71 -20.05 11.49
CA GLY A 786 6.76 -20.31 10.41
C GLY A 786 5.67 -21.32 10.76
N LYS A 787 5.31 -21.48 12.04
CA LYS A 787 4.30 -22.45 12.52
C LYS A 787 2.84 -22.11 12.21
N LEU A 788 2.54 -20.84 11.88
CA LEU A 788 1.18 -20.37 11.62
C LEU A 788 1.07 -19.70 10.23
N SER A 789 0.65 -18.45 10.08
CA SER A 789 0.66 -17.81 8.75
C SER A 789 2.10 -17.61 8.26
N ARG A 790 2.33 -17.87 6.97
CA ARG A 790 3.57 -17.56 6.24
C ARG A 790 3.45 -16.38 5.28
N ILE A 791 2.37 -15.62 5.41
CA ILE A 791 2.15 -14.33 4.73
C ILE A 791 1.52 -13.41 5.79
N HIS A 792 2.34 -12.76 6.61
CA HIS A 792 1.87 -11.98 7.77
C HIS A 792 2.73 -10.74 8.05
N ASN A 793 2.11 -9.71 8.63
CA ASN A 793 2.69 -8.38 8.80
C ASN A 793 3.74 -8.21 9.93
N CYS A 794 4.03 -9.25 10.73
CA CYS A 794 4.65 -9.09 12.06
C CYS A 794 6.02 -8.39 12.07
N TYR A 795 6.88 -8.66 11.08
CA TYR A 795 8.30 -8.25 11.09
C TYR A 795 8.70 -7.38 9.89
N ASN A 796 7.73 -6.66 9.29
CA ASN A 796 7.98 -5.76 8.16
C ASN A 796 8.67 -4.45 8.56
N ASN A 797 8.78 -4.16 9.87
CA ASN A 797 9.33 -2.92 10.42
C ASN A 797 10.81 -2.68 10.04
N ILE A 798 11.59 -3.73 9.82
CA ILE A 798 12.99 -3.66 9.33
C ILE A 798 13.11 -2.92 7.99
N GLY A 799 12.05 -2.89 7.18
CA GLY A 799 12.09 -2.24 5.87
C GLY A 799 12.42 -0.75 5.95
N SER A 800 11.91 -0.05 6.96
CA SER A 800 12.24 1.36 7.25
C SER A 800 13.75 1.59 7.44
N TRP A 801 14.48 0.64 8.04
CA TRP A 801 15.91 0.76 8.30
C TRP A 801 16.76 0.81 7.03
N PHE A 802 16.35 0.16 5.94
CA PHE A 802 17.09 0.24 4.67
C PHE A 802 17.11 1.66 4.10
N ILE A 803 16.01 2.41 4.24
CA ILE A 803 15.85 3.75 3.69
C ILE A 803 16.23 4.83 4.71
N GLU A 804 15.65 4.80 5.91
CA GLU A 804 15.90 5.79 6.96
C GLU A 804 17.21 5.55 7.73
N GLY A 805 17.72 4.31 7.79
CA GLY A 805 18.99 3.95 8.46
C GLY A 805 20.18 3.89 7.52
N LEU A 806 20.30 2.82 6.72
CA LEU A 806 21.46 2.54 5.87
C LEU A 806 21.67 3.59 4.77
N ALA A 807 20.63 3.90 3.99
CA ALA A 807 20.66 5.03 3.05
C ALA A 807 20.51 6.39 3.78
N GLY A 808 19.89 6.39 4.97
CA GLY A 808 19.83 7.56 5.84
C GLY A 808 18.84 8.63 5.44
N ILE A 809 17.91 8.36 4.52
CA ILE A 809 16.94 9.34 4.00
C ILE A 809 15.76 9.41 4.97
N ARG A 810 15.72 10.43 5.83
CA ARG A 810 14.69 10.63 6.87
C ARG A 810 13.89 11.92 6.62
N PRO A 811 12.58 11.97 6.90
CA PRO A 811 11.83 13.23 6.91
C PRO A 811 12.32 14.14 8.06
N ASP A 812 12.34 15.46 7.85
CA ASP A 812 12.62 16.43 8.93
C ASP A 812 11.31 16.79 9.67
N PRO A 813 11.16 16.46 10.98
CA PRO A 813 9.97 16.83 11.75
C PRO A 813 9.70 18.35 11.84
N LYS A 814 10.72 19.18 11.63
CA LYS A 814 10.60 20.66 11.62
C LYS A 814 10.22 21.22 10.25
N LYS A 815 10.38 20.45 9.18
CA LYS A 815 10.11 20.81 7.78
C LYS A 815 9.55 19.57 7.03
N PRO A 816 8.34 19.13 7.42
CA PRO A 816 7.77 17.84 7.00
C PRO A 816 7.47 17.77 5.50
N GLY A 817 7.16 16.57 5.02
CA GLY A 817 6.96 16.30 3.59
C GLY A 817 8.26 16.24 2.79
N PHE A 818 9.42 16.16 3.45
CA PHE A 818 10.74 16.33 2.84
C PHE A 818 10.95 17.73 2.19
N GLN A 819 10.30 18.78 2.71
CA GLN A 819 10.69 20.16 2.37
C GLN A 819 12.13 20.44 2.82
N ASN A 820 12.54 19.84 3.94
CA ASN A 820 13.93 19.50 4.19
C ASN A 820 14.03 17.98 4.43
N ALA A 821 15.02 17.34 3.82
CA ALA A 821 15.40 15.96 4.14
C ALA A 821 16.52 15.95 5.18
N VAL A 822 16.53 14.95 6.06
CA VAL A 822 17.72 14.61 6.85
C VAL A 822 18.40 13.44 6.14
N ILE A 823 19.66 13.62 5.74
CA ILE A 823 20.46 12.60 5.06
C ILE A 823 21.56 12.16 6.04
N LYS A 824 21.30 11.07 6.77
CA LYS A 824 22.14 10.55 7.85
C LYS A 824 22.37 9.05 7.70
N PRO A 825 23.13 8.61 6.68
CA PRO A 825 23.40 7.19 6.44
C PRO A 825 24.24 6.55 7.53
N ALA A 826 24.06 5.24 7.69
CA ALA A 826 24.85 4.40 8.59
C ALA A 826 26.01 3.73 7.87
N PHE A 827 27.24 4.07 8.25
CA PHE A 827 28.48 3.55 7.65
C PHE A 827 28.96 2.25 8.32
N ILE A 828 28.12 1.22 8.27
CA ILE A 828 28.41 -0.13 8.82
C ILE A 828 29.74 -0.65 8.26
N LYS A 829 30.61 -1.20 9.12
CA LYS A 829 31.99 -1.58 8.78
C LYS A 829 32.06 -2.69 7.74
N GLU A 830 31.15 -3.65 7.85
CA GLU A 830 31.02 -4.84 7.01
C GLU A 830 30.47 -4.51 5.61
N LEU A 831 29.79 -3.37 5.45
CA LEU A 831 29.24 -2.92 4.18
C LEU A 831 30.27 -2.10 3.38
N ARG A 832 30.45 -2.51 2.11
CA ARG A 832 31.32 -1.85 1.12
C ARG A 832 30.59 -0.71 0.40
N TYR A 833 29.29 -0.86 0.19
CA TYR A 833 28.43 0.16 -0.40
C TYR A 833 26.97 0.01 0.05
N VAL A 834 26.22 1.12 -0.01
CA VAL A 834 24.77 1.19 0.06
C VAL A 834 24.30 2.18 -1.01
N ASN A 835 23.28 1.81 -1.77
CA ASN A 835 22.56 2.71 -2.66
C ASN A 835 21.09 2.77 -2.24
N GLY A 836 20.52 3.97 -2.18
CA GLY A 836 19.13 4.16 -1.76
C GLY A 836 18.51 5.42 -2.34
N SER A 837 17.21 5.34 -2.63
CA SER A 837 16.41 6.48 -3.08
C SER A 837 15.02 6.48 -2.46
N HIS A 838 14.41 7.67 -2.33
CA HIS A 838 13.03 7.85 -1.89
C HIS A 838 12.30 8.94 -2.73
N ASP A 839 11.12 8.64 -3.26
CA ASP A 839 10.30 9.52 -4.10
C ASP A 839 9.28 10.32 -3.26
N SER A 840 9.79 11.34 -2.57
CA SER A 840 9.00 12.29 -1.77
C SER A 840 7.97 13.08 -2.59
N VAL A 841 7.10 13.86 -1.94
CA VAL A 841 6.13 14.73 -2.65
C VAL A 841 6.81 15.78 -3.55
N TYR A 842 8.01 16.24 -3.22
CA TYR A 842 8.79 17.18 -4.03
C TYR A 842 9.57 16.51 -5.18
N GLY A 843 9.89 15.22 -5.05
CA GLY A 843 10.63 14.46 -6.05
C GLY A 843 11.58 13.43 -5.43
N ARG A 844 12.42 12.85 -6.29
CA ARG A 844 13.37 11.80 -5.90
C ARG A 844 14.54 12.36 -5.11
N ILE A 845 14.74 11.80 -3.92
CA ILE A 845 15.91 11.98 -3.06
C ILE A 845 16.79 10.75 -3.23
N GLU A 846 18.10 10.92 -3.34
CA GLU A 846 19.07 9.82 -3.38
C GLU A 846 20.15 10.01 -2.32
N SER A 847 20.60 8.90 -1.73
CA SER A 847 21.71 8.85 -0.79
C SER A 847 22.43 7.52 -0.99
N ASN A 848 23.56 7.60 -1.68
CA ASN A 848 24.40 6.48 -2.06
C ASN A 848 25.77 6.67 -1.41
N TRP A 849 26.41 5.61 -0.93
CA TRP A 849 27.79 5.67 -0.46
C TRP A 849 28.57 4.40 -0.77
N LYS A 850 29.89 4.54 -0.96
CA LYS A 850 30.85 3.45 -1.17
C LYS A 850 32.17 3.73 -0.47
N ARG A 851 32.85 2.69 -0.01
CA ARG A 851 34.24 2.76 0.49
C ARG A 851 35.22 2.65 -0.68
N GLN A 852 36.24 3.49 -0.71
CA GLN A 852 37.31 3.49 -1.70
C GLN A 852 38.64 3.84 -1.03
N GLY A 853 39.45 2.83 -0.73
CA GLY A 853 40.68 3.00 0.05
C GLY A 853 40.38 3.43 1.49
N ASP A 854 41.05 4.51 1.92
CA ASP A 854 40.86 5.22 3.18
C ASP A 854 39.69 6.23 3.15
N ALA A 855 38.97 6.34 2.03
CA ALA A 855 37.88 7.30 1.87
C ALA A 855 36.49 6.67 1.74
N ILE A 856 35.48 7.43 2.13
CA ILE A 856 34.07 7.20 1.80
C ILE A 856 33.67 8.23 0.74
N ILE A 857 33.12 7.75 -0.38
CA ILE A 857 32.48 8.59 -1.39
C ILE A 857 30.97 8.46 -1.21
N MET A 858 30.29 9.58 -1.04
CA MET A 858 28.85 9.66 -0.82
C MET A 858 28.21 10.61 -1.85
N THR A 859 27.24 10.11 -2.61
CA THR A 859 26.50 10.89 -3.61
C THR A 859 25.09 11.13 -3.10
N VAL A 860 24.68 12.40 -3.05
CA VAL A 860 23.36 12.86 -2.61
C VAL A 860 22.68 13.63 -3.73
N LYS A 861 21.40 13.33 -3.97
CA LYS A 861 20.55 14.10 -4.88
C LYS A 861 19.31 14.59 -4.14
N ILE A 862 19.04 15.90 -4.20
CA ILE A 862 17.91 16.56 -3.56
C ILE A 862 17.01 17.17 -4.66
N PRO A 863 15.68 16.96 -4.65
CA PRO A 863 14.80 17.50 -5.67
C PRO A 863 14.68 19.03 -5.58
N ALA A 864 14.34 19.66 -6.71
CA ALA A 864 14.08 21.09 -6.76
C ALA A 864 12.96 21.50 -5.79
N ASN A 865 13.08 22.71 -5.23
CA ASN A 865 12.21 23.24 -4.18
C ASN A 865 12.29 22.54 -2.80
N SER A 866 13.23 21.59 -2.62
CA SER A 866 13.61 21.02 -1.32
C SER A 866 15.04 21.37 -0.92
N THR A 867 15.36 21.14 0.35
CA THR A 867 16.72 21.25 0.92
C THR A 867 17.10 19.97 1.66
N ALA A 868 18.36 19.84 2.09
CA ALA A 868 18.74 18.78 3.02
C ALA A 868 19.74 19.21 4.11
N THR A 869 19.73 18.45 5.20
CA THR A 869 20.79 18.43 6.22
C THR A 869 21.52 17.10 6.13
N VAL A 870 22.75 17.12 5.62
CA VAL A 870 23.60 15.97 5.36
C VAL A 870 24.60 15.77 6.50
N TYR A 871 24.74 14.54 6.98
CA TYR A 871 25.69 14.14 8.02
C TYR A 871 26.79 13.30 7.38
N VAL A 872 27.97 13.89 7.21
CA VAL A 872 29.10 13.33 6.47
C VAL A 872 30.19 12.87 7.46
N PRO A 873 30.78 11.67 7.35
CA PRO A 873 31.76 11.17 8.32
C PRO A 873 33.08 11.95 8.20
N ALA A 874 33.55 12.55 9.29
CA ALA A 874 34.75 13.41 9.29
C ALA A 874 35.27 13.66 10.71
N ALA A 875 36.59 13.65 10.92
CA ALA A 875 37.17 14.05 12.20
C ALA A 875 37.28 15.58 12.29
N VAL A 876 37.65 16.23 11.19
CA VAL A 876 37.69 17.70 11.03
C VAL A 876 37.06 18.14 9.70
N PRO A 877 36.62 19.41 9.56
CA PRO A 877 36.00 19.90 8.32
C PRO A 877 36.91 19.82 7.07
N GLY A 878 38.23 19.70 7.25
CA GLY A 878 39.20 19.55 6.16
C GLY A 878 39.24 18.16 5.54
N ASP A 879 38.63 17.16 6.17
CA ASP A 879 38.58 15.78 5.68
C ASP A 879 37.55 15.58 4.56
N VAL A 880 36.70 16.59 4.32
CA VAL A 880 35.58 16.54 3.38
C VAL A 880 35.77 17.54 2.24
N THR A 881 35.68 17.05 1.01
CA THR A 881 35.41 17.89 -0.17
C THR A 881 34.01 17.61 -0.71
N VAL A 882 33.41 18.63 -1.34
CA VAL A 882 32.11 18.56 -2.01
C VAL A 882 32.31 18.95 -3.46
N ASN A 883 31.96 18.06 -4.40
CA ASN A 883 32.20 18.22 -5.84
C ASN A 883 33.68 18.57 -6.15
N GLY A 884 34.62 17.94 -5.43
CA GLY A 884 36.07 18.20 -5.54
C GLY A 884 36.58 19.47 -4.83
N LEU A 885 35.71 20.33 -4.32
CA LEU A 885 36.05 21.59 -3.65
C LEU A 885 36.02 21.47 -2.12
N ALA A 886 36.84 22.25 -1.40
CA ALA A 886 36.70 22.36 0.05
C ALA A 886 35.31 22.94 0.42
N ILE A 887 34.67 22.47 1.50
CA ILE A 887 33.25 22.79 1.83
C ILE A 887 32.92 24.29 1.71
N LYS A 888 33.81 25.18 2.18
CA LYS A 888 33.62 26.65 2.15
C LYS A 888 33.61 27.28 0.75
N LYS A 889 33.99 26.53 -0.30
CA LYS A 889 34.04 26.96 -1.70
C LYS A 889 32.96 26.30 -2.57
N ALA A 890 32.19 25.35 -2.03
CA ALA A 890 31.15 24.66 -2.78
C ALA A 890 29.86 25.51 -2.78
N GLU A 891 29.24 25.66 -3.96
CA GLU A 891 28.01 26.42 -4.13
C GLU A 891 26.80 25.68 -3.57
N HIS A 892 25.81 26.42 -3.07
CA HIS A 892 24.61 25.89 -2.40
C HIS A 892 24.87 24.95 -1.21
N VAL A 893 26.09 24.98 -0.66
CA VAL A 893 26.56 24.19 0.47
C VAL A 893 26.86 25.12 1.65
N THR A 894 26.48 24.73 2.86
CA THR A 894 26.77 25.49 4.09
C THR A 894 27.17 24.54 5.21
N PHE A 895 28.44 24.54 5.59
CA PHE A 895 28.91 23.89 6.81
C PHE A 895 28.21 24.50 8.04
N ARG A 896 27.70 23.65 8.94
CA ARG A 896 27.01 24.08 10.17
C ARG A 896 27.88 23.88 11.40
N ARG A 897 28.34 22.65 11.65
CA ARG A 897 29.19 22.27 12.80
C ARG A 897 29.79 20.88 12.60
N MET A 898 30.76 20.53 13.45
CA MET A 898 31.11 19.13 13.72
C MET A 898 30.22 18.60 14.85
N GLU A 899 29.86 17.32 14.79
CA GLU A 899 29.13 16.61 15.84
C GLU A 899 29.46 15.10 15.76
N ARG A 900 29.97 14.50 16.84
CA ARG A 900 30.24 13.05 16.97
C ARG A 900 30.94 12.43 15.73
N ASN A 901 32.10 12.99 15.34
CA ASN A 901 32.87 12.60 14.15
C ASN A 901 32.10 12.67 12.82
N ARG A 902 31.17 13.64 12.71
CA ARG A 902 30.48 13.99 11.47
C ARG A 902 30.51 15.49 11.23
N ALA A 903 30.73 15.89 9.98
CA ALA A 903 30.44 17.24 9.50
C ALA A 903 28.94 17.34 9.17
N ILE A 904 28.25 18.30 9.80
CA ILE A 904 26.85 18.61 9.48
C ILE A 904 26.83 19.73 8.44
N ILE A 905 26.28 19.42 7.28
CA ILE A 905 26.29 20.28 6.10
C ILE A 905 24.85 20.48 5.63
N HIS A 906 24.46 21.73 5.41
CA HIS A 906 23.19 22.04 4.75
C HIS A 906 23.41 22.20 3.24
N VAL A 907 22.51 21.64 2.43
CA VAL A 907 22.55 21.76 0.97
C VAL A 907 21.19 22.14 0.40
N GLY A 908 21.19 22.84 -0.75
CA GLY A 908 19.99 23.09 -1.54
C GLY A 908 19.53 21.88 -2.35
N ALA A 909 18.63 22.10 -3.30
CA ALA A 909 18.36 21.17 -4.38
C ALA A 909 19.62 20.88 -5.21
N GLY A 910 19.66 19.76 -5.94
CA GLY A 910 20.75 19.43 -6.86
C GLY A 910 21.50 18.15 -6.52
N SER A 911 22.67 17.98 -7.14
CA SER A 911 23.53 16.79 -7.00
C SER A 911 24.87 17.13 -6.34
N TYR A 912 25.25 16.35 -5.34
CA TYR A 912 26.43 16.58 -4.50
C TYR A 912 27.21 15.28 -4.29
N GLU A 913 28.49 15.27 -4.63
CA GLU A 913 29.45 14.22 -4.24
C GLU A 913 30.30 14.71 -3.07
N PHE A 914 30.26 13.97 -1.96
CA PHE A 914 31.10 14.16 -0.79
C PHE A 914 32.21 13.13 -0.79
N LEU A 915 33.48 13.56 -0.84
CA LEU A 915 34.64 12.71 -0.60
C LEU A 915 35.10 12.93 0.84
N CYS A 916 35.09 11.87 1.64
CA CYS A 916 35.32 11.92 3.08
C CYS A 916 36.52 11.05 3.42
N ARG A 917 37.66 11.65 3.76
CA ARG A 917 38.88 10.91 4.15
C ARG A 917 38.74 10.41 5.58
N GLN A 918 39.07 9.14 5.82
CA GLN A 918 39.14 8.55 7.14
C GLN A 918 40.61 8.37 7.52
N HIS A 919 41.09 9.16 8.49
CA HIS A 919 42.37 8.86 9.13
C HIS A 919 42.18 7.62 10.02
N GLN A 920 43.12 6.67 9.93
CA GLN A 920 43.09 5.42 10.70
C GLN A 920 43.47 5.62 12.16
#